data_AF-A0A511HHW1-F1
#
_entry.id   AF-A0A511HHW1-F1
#
_cell.length_a   1.000
_cell.length_b   1.000
_cell.length_c   1.000
_cell.angle_alpha   90.00
_cell.angle_beta   90.00
_cell.angle_gamma   90.00
#
_symmetry.space_group_name_H-M   'P 1'
#
loop_
_entity.id
_entity.type
_entity.pdbx_description
1 polymer ?
#
loop_
_entity_poly.entity_id
_entity_poly.type
_entity_poly.pdbx_seq_one_letter_code
_entity_poly.pdbx_strand_id
1 'polypeptide(L)'
;MATDSGNAGVALEEARTLAEDAARSVQESVGLVQAVEGLATRLAAGGNEQAAASEQVRAAIESVAAHVEETGQSVHELVRSQRTVSDSARAQVQEAEATAGTLQEVNASVAGVRKDAAHLAASADTTAGALEEVSRSVKGVSANAEELAASSEELLASMTEMNATVADLVARNQASAAATEQVAATAEEMAKGIVRLSTDSQGVGERVAQVTQAVTGMVRSLAEASRDATAMASSVEDTAATVEELARSVKGVAENARTLETHSASTASSVEEVAASVEEVAATAEKNAATVEANAATIEQLARSAQTVAKASEQINSLAAGSATASAQLEASTRRVAQMMEEARTTAERVGSTAREGGATVARSIAGFGRIRESIVGSAGVMKEMGRRAEEIGDIVQTINLIADRTNLLSLNASIEAARAGEHGRGFAVVAEEIRALADRAAAASADVAKIVRGLQTTAREAATASGEGVRAADEGAALAGDAERALATILKGVEDLGSNVREVSRASSEQVQATQALVQGTAKVSEQGRAIAISAAEQAQAAQALAQGGAEMRRMSRQTMQATSEQARALRDVVRSNGQLAEATQKVSRAVQEQAVAAADLAKGTSQMRQLVQGVSGVVSTQSRDVAGVGTLVQEAAASTQRTLVGLAEQATAAQEVTRAMEETRKQVAQSARGMTEQARALKQSETASRQVAKLAASVTRAAEEQSKALSGLVREADEVRRVARQTSRALDEQTEALGALTASASRQATGVAVVARASAEATAVMEGLAKNVEEIRLRARDITTATAQQARATATTATEVQEVAGRLAHLTRLQGAQSESLARLRGALGGAKDNPEVAAASPREQRA
;
A
#
# COMPACT_ATOMS: atom_id res chain seq x y z
N MET A 1 -58.26 81.76 130.04
CA MET A 1 -58.06 82.80 129.01
C MET A 1 -56.57 83.10 129.01
N ALA A 2 -55.75 82.91 127.98
CA ALA A 2 -56.00 82.65 126.57
C ALA A 2 -55.02 81.58 126.01
N THR A 3 -55.49 80.98 124.94
CA THR A 3 -55.11 79.81 124.14
C THR A 3 -53.72 79.82 123.47
N ASP A 4 -53.06 78.64 123.53
CA ASP A 4 -52.66 77.83 122.36
C ASP A 4 -51.58 78.38 121.39
N SER A 5 -50.32 78.43 121.84
CA SER A 5 -49.13 78.71 120.99
C SER A 5 -48.03 77.63 121.05
N GLY A 6 -48.28 76.51 121.75
CA GLY A 6 -47.29 75.44 121.97
C GLY A 6 -47.21 74.36 120.88
N ASN A 7 -48.23 74.23 120.01
CA ASN A 7 -48.33 73.11 119.07
C ASN A 7 -47.82 73.41 117.64
N ALA A 8 -47.47 74.68 117.34
CA ALA A 8 -46.98 75.08 116.02
C ALA A 8 -45.45 74.89 115.84
N GLY A 9 -44.68 74.93 116.94
CA GLY A 9 -43.20 74.82 116.89
C GLY A 9 -42.69 73.39 116.67
N VAL A 10 -43.39 72.37 117.18
CA VAL A 10 -43.00 70.95 116.99
C VAL A 10 -43.33 70.47 115.58
N ALA A 11 -44.46 70.91 115.02
CA ALA A 11 -44.85 70.59 113.64
C ALA A 11 -43.93 71.23 112.59
N LEU A 12 -43.32 72.39 112.88
CA LEU A 12 -42.35 73.06 112.01
C LEU A 12 -40.98 72.37 111.99
N GLU A 13 -40.52 71.85 113.14
CA GLU A 13 -39.25 71.12 113.22
C GLU A 13 -39.36 69.68 112.68
N GLU A 14 -40.52 69.03 112.84
CA GLU A 14 -40.86 67.78 112.13
C GLU A 14 -40.93 67.99 110.60
N ALA A 15 -41.55 69.08 110.13
CA ALA A 15 -41.60 69.39 108.70
C ALA A 15 -40.20 69.67 108.11
N ARG A 16 -39.29 70.26 108.91
CA ARG A 16 -37.91 70.53 108.52
C ARG A 16 -37.07 69.26 108.43
N THR A 17 -37.13 68.39 109.43
CA THR A 17 -36.42 67.10 109.42
C THR A 17 -36.91 66.19 108.31
N LEU A 18 -38.22 66.18 108.04
CA LEU A 18 -38.80 65.45 106.90
C LEU A 18 -38.33 66.01 105.55
N ALA A 19 -38.16 67.34 105.44
CA ALA A 19 -37.60 67.98 104.25
C ALA A 19 -36.09 67.71 104.08
N GLU A 20 -35.32 67.59 105.17
CA GLU A 20 -33.90 67.20 105.13
C GLU A 20 -33.70 65.74 104.71
N ASP A 21 -34.50 64.82 105.24
CA ASP A 21 -34.45 63.41 104.83
C ASP A 21 -34.97 63.22 103.40
N ALA A 22 -36.00 63.97 102.99
CA ALA A 22 -36.45 64.00 101.59
C ALA A 22 -35.38 64.56 100.64
N ALA A 23 -34.69 65.64 101.02
CA ALA A 23 -33.62 66.22 100.21
C ALA A 23 -32.41 65.26 100.09
N ARG A 24 -32.03 64.60 101.19
CA ARG A 24 -30.96 63.59 101.19
C ARG A 24 -31.33 62.39 100.33
N SER A 25 -32.55 61.89 100.44
CA SER A 25 -33.08 60.79 99.61
C SER A 25 -33.14 61.14 98.12
N VAL A 26 -33.57 62.36 97.77
CA VAL A 26 -33.55 62.85 96.38
C VAL A 26 -32.12 62.98 95.86
N GLN A 27 -31.17 63.44 96.67
CA GLN A 27 -29.77 63.57 96.27
C GLN A 27 -29.07 62.22 96.07
N GLU A 28 -29.33 61.23 96.93
CA GLU A 28 -28.89 59.84 96.74
C GLU A 28 -29.52 59.22 95.48
N SER A 29 -30.82 59.47 95.25
CA SER A 29 -31.50 59.04 94.02
C SER A 29 -30.88 59.68 92.77
N VAL A 30 -30.54 60.97 92.81
CA VAL A 30 -29.87 61.65 91.69
C VAL A 30 -28.51 61.02 91.40
N GLY A 31 -27.71 60.71 92.43
CA GLY A 31 -26.42 60.03 92.28
C GLY A 31 -26.56 58.63 91.66
N LEU A 32 -27.56 57.86 92.07
CA LEU A 32 -27.88 56.55 91.48
C LEU A 32 -28.35 56.66 90.02
N VAL A 33 -29.25 57.60 89.71
CA VAL A 33 -29.74 57.81 88.34
C VAL A 33 -28.61 58.27 87.41
N GLN A 34 -27.71 59.15 87.87
CA GLN A 34 -26.52 59.56 87.11
C GLN A 34 -25.54 58.40 86.87
N ALA A 35 -25.34 57.53 87.87
CA ALA A 35 -24.50 56.34 87.69
C ALA A 35 -25.10 55.36 86.65
N VAL A 36 -26.42 55.16 86.67
CA VAL A 36 -27.13 54.33 85.70
C VAL A 36 -27.15 54.99 84.31
N GLU A 37 -27.32 56.30 84.22
CA GLU A 37 -27.20 57.08 82.97
C GLU A 37 -25.80 56.94 82.35
N GLY A 38 -24.74 57.08 83.16
CA GLY A 38 -23.36 56.90 82.72
C GLY A 38 -23.02 55.46 82.31
N LEU A 39 -23.68 54.45 82.90
CA LEU A 39 -23.60 53.05 82.48
C LEU A 39 -24.36 52.82 81.16
N ALA A 40 -25.57 53.33 81.03
CA ALA A 40 -26.39 53.21 79.82
C ALA A 40 -25.71 53.88 78.62
N THR A 41 -25.11 55.05 78.80
CA THR A 41 -24.38 55.76 77.73
C THR A 41 -23.14 54.97 77.27
N ARG A 42 -22.39 54.36 78.21
CA ARG A 42 -21.25 53.48 77.89
C ARG A 42 -21.70 52.19 77.21
N LEU A 43 -22.82 51.62 77.63
CA LEU A 43 -23.40 50.41 77.04
C LEU A 43 -23.90 50.68 75.61
N ALA A 44 -24.50 51.84 75.35
CA ALA A 44 -24.90 52.27 74.01
C ALA A 44 -23.67 52.52 73.09
N ALA A 45 -22.62 53.15 73.61
CA ALA A 45 -21.37 53.33 72.87
C ALA A 45 -20.71 51.98 72.52
N GLY A 46 -20.61 51.06 73.49
CA GLY A 46 -20.11 49.70 73.25
C GLY A 46 -20.97 48.88 72.29
N GLY A 47 -22.30 49.05 72.33
CA GLY A 47 -23.22 48.43 71.38
C GLY A 47 -23.03 48.95 69.95
N ASN A 48 -22.79 50.25 69.77
CA ASN A 48 -22.50 50.83 68.47
C ASN A 48 -21.14 50.39 67.92
N GLU A 49 -20.10 50.31 68.76
CA GLU A 49 -18.79 49.75 68.38
C GLU A 49 -18.91 48.27 67.98
N GLN A 50 -19.67 47.47 68.73
CA GLN A 50 -19.89 46.06 68.41
C GLN A 50 -20.72 45.87 67.13
N ALA A 51 -21.66 46.75 66.83
CA ALA A 51 -22.38 46.77 65.56
C ALA A 51 -21.44 47.11 64.39
N ALA A 52 -20.55 48.09 64.55
CA ALA A 52 -19.54 48.44 63.54
C ALA A 52 -18.53 47.32 63.31
N ALA A 53 -18.07 46.64 64.37
CA ALA A 53 -17.20 45.47 64.27
C ALA A 53 -17.89 44.30 63.56
N SER A 54 -19.17 44.06 63.85
CA SER A 54 -19.97 43.03 63.15
C SER A 54 -20.12 43.33 61.66
N GLU A 55 -20.24 44.61 61.28
CA GLU A 55 -20.30 45.05 59.89
C GLU A 55 -18.95 44.89 59.16
N GLN A 56 -17.83 45.13 59.84
CA GLN A 56 -16.49 44.84 59.30
C GLN A 56 -16.30 43.34 59.07
N VAL A 57 -16.74 42.49 60.01
CA VAL A 57 -16.70 41.04 59.86
C VAL A 57 -17.58 40.59 58.69
N ARG A 58 -18.78 41.18 58.53
CA ARG A 58 -19.65 40.94 57.36
C ARG A 58 -18.94 41.25 56.04
N ALA A 59 -18.32 42.43 55.93
CA ALA A 59 -17.58 42.83 54.72
C ALA A 59 -16.39 41.90 54.42
N ALA A 60 -15.67 41.46 55.46
CA ALA A 60 -14.58 40.48 55.30
C ALA A 60 -15.10 39.12 54.78
N ILE A 61 -16.22 38.63 55.30
CA ILE A 61 -16.84 37.37 54.83
C ILE A 61 -17.36 37.51 53.40
N GLU A 62 -17.92 38.66 53.02
CA GLU A 62 -18.33 38.94 51.63
C GLU A 62 -17.13 38.93 50.67
N SER A 63 -15.99 39.49 51.08
CA SER A 63 -14.75 39.40 50.31
C SER A 63 -14.26 37.96 50.17
N VAL A 64 -14.32 37.15 51.24
CA VAL A 64 -13.96 35.73 51.20
C VAL A 64 -14.91 34.96 50.29
N ALA A 65 -16.22 35.22 50.35
CA ALA A 65 -17.22 34.60 49.48
C ALA A 65 -16.95 34.90 48.00
N ALA A 66 -16.57 36.14 47.66
CA ALA A 66 -16.21 36.52 46.30
C ALA A 66 -14.97 35.74 45.79
N HIS A 67 -13.92 35.59 46.61
CA HIS A 67 -12.74 34.78 46.26
C HIS A 67 -13.07 33.28 46.14
N VAL A 68 -13.97 32.76 46.99
CA VAL A 68 -14.45 31.37 46.90
C VAL A 68 -15.21 31.15 45.59
N GLU A 69 -15.98 32.14 45.12
CA GLU A 69 -16.71 32.08 43.85
C GLU A 69 -15.76 32.11 42.64
N GLU A 70 -14.74 32.97 42.65
CA GLU A 70 -13.68 32.98 41.64
C GLU A 70 -12.88 31.66 41.62
N THR A 71 -12.59 31.11 42.79
CA THR A 71 -11.96 29.79 42.93
C THR A 71 -12.87 28.69 42.34
N GLY A 72 -14.18 28.75 42.59
CA GLY A 72 -15.14 27.79 42.05
C GLY A 72 -15.23 27.81 40.53
N GLN A 73 -15.22 29.01 39.93
CA GLN A 73 -15.18 29.18 38.48
C GLN A 73 -13.90 28.59 37.89
N SER A 74 -12.75 28.88 38.50
CA SER A 74 -11.44 28.36 38.10
C SER A 74 -11.38 26.82 38.16
N VAL A 75 -11.93 26.22 39.22
CA VAL A 75 -12.00 24.76 39.37
C VAL A 75 -12.91 24.15 38.30
N HIS A 76 -14.04 24.79 37.95
CA HIS A 76 -14.91 24.31 36.87
C HIS A 76 -14.25 24.38 35.49
N GLU A 77 -13.48 25.42 35.19
CA GLU A 77 -12.70 25.48 33.95
C GLU A 77 -11.63 24.39 33.90
N LEU A 78 -10.96 24.13 35.03
CA LEU A 78 -9.94 23.09 35.13
C LEU A 78 -10.55 21.68 34.93
N VAL A 79 -11.74 21.42 35.48
CA VAL A 79 -12.50 20.18 35.23
C VAL A 79 -12.84 20.02 33.75
N ARG A 80 -13.28 21.09 33.06
CA ARG A 80 -13.56 21.03 31.61
C ARG A 80 -12.30 20.75 30.82
N SER A 81 -11.21 21.44 31.13
CA SER A 81 -9.91 21.25 30.49
C SER A 81 -9.42 19.80 30.65
N GLN A 82 -9.50 19.23 31.85
CA GLN A 82 -9.08 17.85 32.07
C GLN A 82 -9.97 16.80 31.40
N ARG A 83 -11.29 17.05 31.28
CA ARG A 83 -12.16 16.19 30.46
C ARG A 83 -11.70 16.17 29.01
N THR A 84 -11.42 17.34 28.42
CA THR A 84 -10.91 17.44 27.05
C THR A 84 -9.60 16.67 26.88
N VAL A 85 -8.65 16.82 27.82
CA VAL A 85 -7.38 16.09 27.79
C VAL A 85 -7.62 14.57 27.87
N SER A 86 -8.49 14.11 28.76
CA SER A 86 -8.85 12.69 28.89
C SER A 86 -9.46 12.13 27.60
N ASP A 87 -10.38 12.86 26.97
CA ASP A 87 -11.06 12.42 25.75
C ASP A 87 -10.10 12.42 24.56
N SER A 88 -9.24 13.44 24.42
CA SER A 88 -8.17 13.45 23.41
C SER A 88 -7.16 12.33 23.61
N ALA A 89 -6.77 12.02 24.85
CA ALA A 89 -5.87 10.91 25.15
C ALA A 89 -6.51 9.57 24.77
N ARG A 90 -7.80 9.34 25.06
CA ARG A 90 -8.51 8.13 24.63
C ARG A 90 -8.59 7.99 23.11
N ALA A 91 -8.85 9.08 22.40
CA ALA A 91 -8.86 9.09 20.93
C ALA A 91 -7.48 8.70 20.37
N GLN A 92 -6.39 9.26 20.93
CA GLN A 92 -5.03 8.89 20.55
C GLN A 92 -4.69 7.42 20.84
N VAL A 93 -5.18 6.84 21.93
CA VAL A 93 -4.99 5.39 22.21
C VAL A 93 -5.65 4.56 21.12
N GLN A 94 -6.90 4.86 20.76
CA GLN A 94 -7.60 4.13 19.71
C GLN A 94 -6.90 4.26 18.35
N GLU A 95 -6.40 5.45 18.02
CA GLU A 95 -5.67 5.70 16.78
C GLU A 95 -4.33 4.95 16.75
N ALA A 96 -3.60 4.92 17.87
CA ALA A 96 -2.34 4.17 17.99
C ALA A 96 -2.55 2.65 17.90
N GLU A 97 -3.62 2.13 18.50
CA GLU A 97 -4.02 0.71 18.37
C GLU A 97 -4.44 0.36 16.94
N ALA A 98 -5.24 1.22 16.30
CA ALA A 98 -5.61 1.05 14.89
C ALA A 98 -4.38 1.08 13.98
N THR A 99 -3.43 1.98 14.23
CA THR A 99 -2.15 2.05 13.51
C THR A 99 -1.31 0.80 13.71
N ALA A 100 -1.26 0.26 14.93
CA ALA A 100 -0.57 -1.00 15.19
C ALA A 100 -1.20 -2.17 14.40
N GLY A 101 -2.54 -2.22 14.34
CA GLY A 101 -3.28 -3.23 13.57
C GLY A 101 -3.02 -3.13 12.07
N THR A 102 -3.09 -1.94 11.48
CA THR A 102 -2.79 -1.75 10.05
C THR A 102 -1.34 -2.08 9.72
N LEU A 103 -0.38 -1.74 10.59
CA LEU A 103 1.01 -2.14 10.42
C LEU A 103 1.18 -3.67 10.45
N GLN A 104 0.40 -4.40 11.26
CA GLN A 104 0.40 -5.86 11.26
C GLN A 104 -0.15 -6.45 9.96
N GLU A 105 -1.21 -5.87 9.39
CA GLU A 105 -1.76 -6.29 8.09
C GLU A 105 -0.79 -6.04 6.94
N VAL A 106 -0.12 -4.88 6.95
CA VAL A 106 0.95 -4.56 5.99
C VAL A 106 2.10 -5.56 6.14
N ASN A 107 2.49 -5.89 7.38
CA ASN A 107 3.55 -6.87 7.64
C ASN A 107 3.18 -8.27 7.12
N ALA A 108 1.93 -8.69 7.28
CA ALA A 108 1.43 -9.95 6.72
C ALA A 108 1.46 -9.93 5.18
N SER A 109 1.10 -8.81 4.56
CA SER A 109 1.17 -8.64 3.10
C SER A 109 2.60 -8.69 2.58
N VAL A 110 3.53 -8.01 3.25
CA VAL A 110 4.98 -8.05 2.95
C VAL A 110 5.52 -9.47 3.06
N ALA A 111 5.11 -10.24 4.08
CA ALA A 111 5.48 -11.65 4.21
C ALA A 111 4.94 -12.50 3.04
N GLY A 112 3.74 -12.21 2.54
CA GLY A 112 3.19 -12.80 1.33
C GLY A 112 4.04 -12.53 0.10
N VAL A 113 4.36 -11.26 -0.17
CA VAL A 113 5.23 -10.87 -1.29
C VAL A 113 6.62 -11.47 -1.16
N ARG A 114 7.16 -11.59 0.06
CA ARG A 114 8.44 -12.27 0.30
C ARG A 114 8.40 -13.73 -0.13
N LYS A 115 7.32 -14.43 0.20
CA LYS A 115 7.11 -15.82 -0.21
C LYS A 115 7.04 -15.94 -1.73
N ASP A 116 6.35 -15.01 -2.40
CA ASP A 116 6.27 -14.98 -3.86
C ASP A 116 7.63 -14.70 -4.50
N ALA A 117 8.42 -13.78 -3.95
CA ALA A 117 9.79 -13.52 -4.40
C ALA A 117 10.69 -14.76 -4.24
N ALA A 118 10.54 -15.52 -3.15
CA ALA A 118 11.26 -16.77 -2.95
C ALA A 118 10.83 -17.85 -3.96
N HIS A 119 9.52 -17.97 -4.23
CA HIS A 119 9.01 -18.86 -5.27
C HIS A 119 9.50 -18.47 -6.66
N LEU A 120 9.54 -17.18 -6.99
CA LEU A 120 10.05 -16.69 -8.26
C LEU A 120 11.54 -17.01 -8.43
N ALA A 121 12.35 -16.85 -7.37
CA ALA A 121 13.76 -17.21 -7.40
C ALA A 121 13.97 -18.73 -7.62
N ALA A 122 13.17 -19.57 -6.97
CA ALA A 122 13.22 -21.02 -7.15
C ALA A 122 12.74 -21.46 -8.55
N SER A 123 11.70 -20.80 -9.06
CA SER A 123 11.21 -21.02 -10.43
C SER A 123 12.27 -20.61 -11.45
N ALA A 124 12.93 -19.47 -11.27
CA ALA A 124 14.02 -19.03 -12.15
C ALA A 124 15.20 -20.02 -12.14
N ASP A 125 15.55 -20.59 -10.97
CA ASP A 125 16.55 -21.66 -10.87
C ASP A 125 16.15 -22.91 -11.67
N THR A 126 14.87 -23.31 -11.56
CA THR A 126 14.35 -24.47 -12.29
C THR A 126 14.33 -24.22 -13.81
N THR A 127 13.91 -23.02 -14.23
CA THR A 127 13.91 -22.61 -15.64
C THR A 127 15.32 -22.55 -16.20
N ALA A 128 16.29 -22.00 -15.46
CA ALA A 128 17.68 -21.96 -15.88
C ALA A 128 18.24 -23.39 -16.08
N GLY A 129 17.97 -24.31 -15.14
CA GLY A 129 18.37 -25.72 -15.27
C GLY A 129 17.74 -26.41 -16.49
N ALA A 130 16.45 -26.16 -16.75
CA ALA A 130 15.77 -26.69 -17.93
C ALA A 130 16.34 -26.11 -19.24
N LEU A 131 16.66 -24.82 -19.27
CA LEU A 131 17.28 -24.17 -20.43
C LEU A 131 18.69 -24.71 -20.71
N GLU A 132 19.47 -25.01 -19.66
CA GLU A 132 20.77 -25.68 -19.81
C GLU A 132 20.64 -27.09 -20.38
N GLU A 133 19.62 -27.84 -19.97
CA GLU A 133 19.34 -29.18 -20.49
C GLU A 133 18.90 -29.14 -21.95
N VAL A 134 18.01 -28.22 -22.32
CA VAL A 134 17.63 -27.96 -23.72
C VAL A 134 18.85 -27.53 -24.54
N SER A 135 19.72 -26.67 -23.99
CA SER A 135 20.96 -26.26 -24.67
C SER A 135 21.88 -27.45 -24.94
N ARG A 136 22.03 -28.39 -23.99
CA ARG A 136 22.76 -29.64 -24.20
C ARG A 136 22.10 -30.50 -25.30
N SER A 137 20.78 -30.61 -25.30
CA SER A 137 20.05 -31.36 -26.33
C SER A 137 20.22 -30.75 -27.72
N VAL A 138 20.14 -29.41 -27.85
CA VAL A 138 20.32 -28.69 -29.13
C VAL A 138 21.75 -28.86 -29.65
N LYS A 139 22.76 -28.85 -28.78
CA LYS A 139 24.14 -29.19 -29.15
C LYS A 139 24.26 -30.64 -29.65
N GLY A 140 23.55 -31.58 -29.03
CA GLY A 140 23.48 -32.97 -29.50
C GLY A 140 22.85 -33.09 -30.89
N VAL A 141 21.75 -32.36 -31.15
CA VAL A 141 21.12 -32.32 -32.48
C VAL A 141 22.07 -31.73 -33.54
N SER A 142 22.83 -30.69 -33.19
CA SER A 142 23.85 -30.12 -34.08
C SER A 142 24.93 -31.14 -34.43
N ALA A 143 25.45 -31.86 -33.43
CA ALA A 143 26.47 -32.89 -33.64
C ALA A 143 25.95 -34.04 -34.53
N ASN A 144 24.73 -34.51 -34.29
CA ASN A 144 24.10 -35.53 -35.13
C ASN A 144 23.87 -35.04 -36.57
N ALA A 145 23.54 -33.76 -36.75
CA ALA A 145 23.37 -33.17 -38.08
C ALA A 145 24.72 -33.06 -38.82
N GLU A 146 25.81 -32.71 -38.14
CA GLU A 146 27.17 -32.72 -38.70
C GLU A 146 27.61 -34.14 -39.10
N GLU A 147 27.35 -35.14 -38.26
CA GLU A 147 27.63 -36.55 -38.56
C GLU A 147 26.81 -37.06 -39.76
N LEU A 148 25.53 -36.70 -39.83
CA LEU A 148 24.66 -37.04 -40.97
C LEU A 148 25.11 -36.37 -42.27
N ALA A 149 25.64 -35.14 -42.20
CA ALA A 149 26.22 -34.45 -43.34
C ALA A 149 27.49 -35.16 -43.84
N ALA A 150 28.38 -35.55 -42.92
CA ALA A 150 29.60 -36.29 -43.24
C ALA A 150 29.28 -37.66 -43.87
N SER A 151 28.33 -38.41 -43.29
CA SER A 151 27.87 -39.69 -43.84
C SER A 151 27.21 -39.53 -45.22
N SER A 152 26.49 -38.43 -45.46
CA SER A 152 25.92 -38.12 -46.77
C SER A 152 26.99 -37.80 -47.82
N GLU A 153 28.08 -37.13 -47.45
CA GLU A 153 29.23 -36.90 -48.34
C GLU A 153 29.94 -38.21 -48.72
N GLU A 154 30.12 -39.12 -47.76
CA GLU A 154 30.70 -40.44 -48.00
C GLU A 154 29.81 -41.30 -48.93
N LEU A 155 28.49 -41.29 -48.70
CA LEU A 155 27.51 -41.91 -49.58
C LEU A 155 27.55 -41.34 -51.00
N LEU A 156 27.70 -40.02 -51.15
CA LEU A 156 27.84 -39.37 -52.46
C LEU A 156 29.12 -39.84 -53.16
N ALA A 157 30.25 -39.92 -52.45
CA ALA A 157 31.49 -40.43 -53.01
C ALA A 157 31.34 -41.87 -53.50
N SER A 158 30.76 -42.76 -52.67
CA SER A 158 30.50 -44.16 -53.02
C SER A 158 29.53 -44.31 -54.22
N MET A 159 28.48 -43.48 -54.31
CA MET A 159 27.57 -43.46 -55.45
C MET A 159 28.25 -42.99 -56.74
N THR A 160 29.20 -42.06 -56.64
CA THR A 160 29.97 -41.56 -57.79
C THR A 160 30.86 -42.65 -58.36
N GLU A 161 31.51 -43.43 -57.48
CA GLU A 161 32.29 -44.61 -57.85
C GLU A 161 31.39 -45.70 -58.47
N MET A 162 30.24 -45.96 -57.88
CA MET A 162 29.26 -46.93 -58.40
C MET A 162 28.75 -46.54 -59.79
N ASN A 163 28.48 -45.26 -60.03
CA ASN A 163 28.12 -44.75 -61.36
C ASN A 163 29.24 -45.01 -62.40
N ALA A 164 30.51 -44.86 -62.01
CA ALA A 164 31.63 -45.18 -62.89
C ALA A 164 31.70 -46.68 -63.21
N THR A 165 31.45 -47.55 -62.22
CA THR A 165 31.42 -49.02 -62.45
C THR A 165 30.25 -49.45 -63.34
N VAL A 166 29.06 -48.86 -63.18
CA VAL A 166 27.90 -49.14 -64.04
C VAL A 166 28.17 -48.67 -65.48
N ALA A 167 28.82 -47.52 -65.65
CA ALA A 167 29.21 -47.02 -66.97
C ALA A 167 30.24 -47.95 -67.67
N ASP A 168 31.23 -48.48 -66.95
CA ASP A 168 32.18 -49.47 -67.48
C ASP A 168 31.46 -50.78 -67.89
N LEU A 169 30.51 -51.25 -67.08
CA LEU A 169 29.75 -52.46 -67.37
C LEU A 169 28.83 -52.30 -68.59
N VAL A 170 28.25 -51.10 -68.80
CA VAL A 170 27.49 -50.76 -70.01
C VAL A 170 28.39 -50.78 -71.25
N ALA A 171 29.61 -50.26 -71.17
CA ALA A 171 30.57 -50.29 -72.28
C ALA A 171 31.00 -51.73 -72.63
N ARG A 172 31.21 -52.58 -71.62
CA ARG A 172 31.52 -54.01 -71.82
C ARG A 172 30.35 -54.78 -72.45
N ASN A 173 29.11 -54.49 -72.05
CA ASN A 173 27.91 -55.09 -72.64
C ASN A 173 27.74 -54.71 -74.13
N GLN A 174 28.09 -53.47 -74.51
CA GLN A 174 28.09 -53.04 -75.92
C GLN A 174 29.17 -53.76 -76.75
N ALA A 175 30.35 -53.99 -76.18
CA ALA A 175 31.40 -54.78 -76.84
C ALA A 175 31.01 -56.26 -77.00
N SER A 176 30.34 -56.85 -76.01
CA SER A 176 29.82 -58.23 -76.08
C SER A 176 28.72 -58.38 -77.15
N ALA A 177 27.85 -57.37 -77.31
CA ALA A 177 26.85 -57.35 -78.37
C ALA A 177 27.48 -57.38 -79.79
N ALA A 178 28.56 -56.61 -80.01
CA ALA A 178 29.28 -56.60 -81.28
C ALA A 178 29.99 -57.95 -81.59
N ALA A 179 30.56 -58.61 -80.58
CA ALA A 179 31.18 -59.93 -80.74
C ALA A 179 30.14 -61.02 -81.12
N THR A 180 28.92 -60.93 -80.58
CA THR A 180 27.84 -61.86 -80.88
C THR A 180 27.34 -61.71 -82.34
N GLU A 181 27.35 -60.49 -82.87
CA GLU A 181 26.97 -60.18 -84.25
C GLU A 181 28.00 -60.71 -85.27
N GLN A 182 29.28 -60.70 -84.91
CA GLN A 182 30.36 -61.27 -85.71
C GLN A 182 30.30 -62.81 -85.80
N VAL A 183 29.95 -63.49 -84.71
CA VAL A 183 29.78 -64.97 -84.70
C VAL A 183 28.55 -65.39 -85.52
N ALA A 184 27.44 -64.64 -85.44
CA ALA A 184 26.25 -64.88 -86.26
C ALA A 184 26.52 -64.79 -87.77
N ALA A 185 27.33 -63.82 -88.21
CA ALA A 185 27.72 -63.67 -89.61
C ALA A 185 28.58 -64.84 -90.14
N THR A 186 29.42 -65.46 -89.29
CA THR A 186 30.24 -66.62 -89.68
C THR A 186 29.45 -67.93 -89.81
N ALA A 187 28.35 -68.07 -89.05
CA ALA A 187 27.45 -69.22 -89.15
C ALA A 187 26.63 -69.21 -90.45
N GLU A 188 26.28 -68.02 -90.95
CA GLU A 188 25.49 -67.84 -92.18
C GLU A 188 26.29 -68.13 -93.47
N GLU A 189 27.61 -67.92 -93.47
CA GLU A 189 28.49 -68.30 -94.59
C GLU A 189 28.78 -69.81 -94.66
N MET A 190 28.85 -70.51 -93.53
CA MET A 190 28.95 -71.99 -93.53
C MET A 190 27.71 -72.66 -94.12
N ALA A 191 26.52 -72.09 -93.92
CA ALA A 191 25.26 -72.61 -94.47
C ALA A 191 25.20 -72.50 -96.01
N LYS A 192 25.83 -71.48 -96.61
CA LYS A 192 25.90 -71.29 -98.07
C LYS A 192 26.89 -72.25 -98.75
N GLY A 193 27.91 -72.72 -98.05
CA GLY A 193 28.89 -73.69 -98.57
C GLY A 193 28.33 -75.10 -98.79
N ILE A 194 27.36 -75.52 -97.97
CA ILE A 194 26.76 -76.87 -98.01
C ILE A 194 25.77 -77.02 -99.18
N VAL A 195 25.15 -75.94 -99.64
CA VAL A 195 24.16 -75.94 -100.74
C VAL A 195 24.80 -76.14 -102.12
N ARG A 196 26.11 -75.87 -102.29
CA ARG A 196 26.81 -76.06 -103.58
C ARG A 196 27.24 -77.49 -103.88
N LEU A 197 27.23 -78.40 -102.90
CA LEU A 197 27.64 -79.80 -103.09
C LEU A 197 26.46 -80.75 -103.39
N SER A 198 25.22 -80.25 -103.35
CA SER A 198 23.98 -81.04 -103.51
C SER A 198 23.46 -81.16 -104.95
N THR A 199 24.09 -80.51 -105.93
CA THR A 199 23.49 -80.32 -107.26
C THR A 199 23.92 -81.36 -108.31
N ASP A 200 24.81 -82.31 -107.98
CA ASP A 200 25.57 -83.06 -109.02
C ASP A 200 25.36 -84.59 -109.11
N SER A 201 24.27 -85.19 -108.60
CA SER A 201 24.00 -86.62 -108.91
C SER A 201 22.53 -87.06 -108.78
N GLN A 202 21.89 -87.35 -109.92
CA GLN A 202 20.56 -87.99 -110.04
C GLN A 202 20.53 -89.07 -111.16
N GLY A 203 19.82 -90.20 -110.90
CA GLY A 203 19.31 -91.21 -111.87
C GLY A 203 20.17 -92.50 -111.99
N VAL A 204 19.66 -93.75 -112.06
CA VAL A 204 18.36 -94.31 -112.52
C VAL A 204 18.14 -95.75 -111.98
N GLY A 205 16.90 -96.05 -111.56
CA GLY A 205 15.95 -97.07 -112.08
C GLY A 205 16.23 -98.59 -112.12
N GLU A 206 15.38 -99.34 -111.39
CA GLU A 206 14.54 -100.47 -111.87
C GLU A 206 15.24 -101.67 -112.59
N ARG A 207 15.15 -102.94 -112.19
CA ARG A 207 13.99 -103.73 -111.70
C ARG A 207 14.43 -104.97 -110.92
N VAL A 208 13.86 -105.11 -109.72
CA VAL A 208 12.81 -106.06 -109.35
C VAL A 208 12.58 -107.29 -110.26
N ALA A 209 12.43 -108.43 -109.59
CA ALA A 209 11.91 -109.74 -110.00
C ALA A 209 12.97 -110.71 -110.54
N GLN A 210 13.29 -111.82 -109.89
CA GLN A 210 12.54 -112.59 -108.90
C GLN A 210 13.43 -113.71 -108.35
N VAL A 211 12.97 -114.30 -107.24
CA VAL A 211 13.47 -115.49 -106.52
C VAL A 211 14.50 -115.14 -105.43
N THR A 212 14.22 -114.19 -104.54
CA THR A 212 13.20 -114.31 -103.50
C THR A 212 13.21 -115.69 -102.82
N GLN A 213 13.47 -115.65 -101.50
CA GLN A 213 12.61 -116.32 -100.52
C GLN A 213 13.04 -117.63 -99.84
N ALA A 214 14.27 -117.73 -99.33
CA ALA A 214 14.49 -118.67 -98.20
C ALA A 214 15.54 -118.23 -97.17
N VAL A 215 16.52 -117.40 -97.54
CA VAL A 215 17.66 -116.99 -96.69
C VAL A 215 17.30 -116.13 -95.44
N THR A 216 16.35 -115.21 -95.64
CA THR A 216 16.32 -113.86 -95.04
C THR A 216 15.48 -113.73 -93.75
N GLY A 217 15.45 -114.77 -92.93
CA GLY A 217 14.73 -114.79 -91.65
C GLY A 217 15.60 -114.51 -90.43
N MET A 218 16.80 -115.10 -90.36
CA MET A 218 17.57 -115.16 -89.10
C MET A 218 18.53 -113.98 -88.85
N VAL A 219 18.94 -113.23 -89.88
CA VAL A 219 19.93 -112.14 -89.74
C VAL A 219 19.28 -110.82 -89.27
N ARG A 220 17.96 -110.66 -89.40
CA ARG A 220 17.25 -109.41 -89.04
C ARG A 220 17.10 -109.20 -87.54
N SER A 221 16.82 -110.25 -86.77
CA SER A 221 16.57 -110.16 -85.32
C SER A 221 17.82 -109.83 -84.50
N LEU A 222 19.02 -110.14 -85.01
CA LEU A 222 20.28 -109.85 -84.31
C LEU A 222 20.75 -108.39 -84.47
N ALA A 223 20.35 -107.72 -85.56
CA ALA A 223 20.66 -106.31 -85.80
C ALA A 223 19.71 -105.34 -85.07
N GLU A 224 18.46 -105.75 -84.79
CA GLU A 224 17.49 -104.97 -84.00
C GLU A 224 17.89 -104.90 -82.51
N ALA A 225 18.27 -106.02 -81.90
CA ALA A 225 18.69 -106.07 -80.50
C ALA A 225 19.94 -105.22 -80.18
N SER A 226 20.88 -105.08 -81.14
CA SER A 226 22.05 -104.22 -80.97
C SER A 226 21.71 -102.73 -81.03
N ARG A 227 20.64 -102.34 -81.74
CA ARG A 227 20.20 -100.95 -81.85
C ARG A 227 19.49 -100.49 -80.56
N ASP A 228 18.64 -101.37 -80.01
CA ASP A 228 17.89 -101.11 -78.77
C ASP A 228 18.80 -100.96 -77.55
N ALA A 229 19.90 -101.72 -77.46
CA ALA A 229 20.87 -101.60 -76.37
C ALA A 229 21.59 -100.23 -76.36
N THR A 230 21.96 -99.69 -77.52
CA THR A 230 22.52 -98.33 -77.64
C THR A 230 21.52 -97.22 -77.34
N ALA A 231 20.24 -97.40 -77.72
CA ALA A 231 19.19 -96.44 -77.38
C ALA A 231 18.91 -96.39 -75.87
N MET A 232 18.92 -97.56 -75.20
CA MET A 232 18.74 -97.64 -73.75
C MET A 232 19.91 -97.01 -72.96
N ALA A 233 21.15 -97.11 -73.47
CA ALA A 233 22.31 -96.43 -72.87
C ALA A 233 22.18 -94.90 -72.87
N SER A 234 21.74 -94.32 -73.99
CA SER A 234 21.51 -92.87 -74.10
C SER A 234 20.42 -92.40 -73.13
N SER A 235 19.31 -93.13 -73.05
CA SER A 235 18.18 -92.76 -72.18
C SER A 235 18.52 -92.80 -70.68
N VAL A 236 19.38 -93.73 -70.25
CA VAL A 236 19.86 -93.80 -68.86
C VAL A 236 20.81 -92.63 -68.54
N GLU A 237 21.61 -92.18 -69.51
CA GLU A 237 22.51 -91.03 -69.36
C GLU A 237 21.72 -89.71 -69.22
N ASP A 238 20.66 -89.53 -70.01
CA ASP A 238 19.73 -88.40 -69.92
C ASP A 238 18.98 -88.39 -68.57
N THR A 239 18.59 -89.57 -68.08
CA THR A 239 17.94 -89.72 -66.77
C THR A 239 18.90 -89.40 -65.62
N ALA A 240 20.20 -89.72 -65.75
CA ALA A 240 21.20 -89.35 -64.75
C ALA A 240 21.43 -87.83 -64.71
N ALA A 241 21.50 -87.17 -65.86
CA ALA A 241 21.67 -85.72 -65.95
C ALA A 241 20.49 -84.95 -65.30
N THR A 242 19.25 -85.40 -65.54
CA THR A 242 18.05 -84.80 -64.94
C THR A 242 17.98 -85.00 -63.42
N VAL A 243 18.44 -86.14 -62.90
CA VAL A 243 18.52 -86.38 -61.45
C VAL A 243 19.59 -85.50 -60.79
N GLU A 244 20.73 -85.27 -61.44
CA GLU A 244 21.75 -84.33 -60.95
C GLU A 244 21.27 -82.87 -60.94
N GLU A 245 20.48 -82.48 -61.94
CA GLU A 245 19.84 -81.17 -61.98
C GLU A 245 18.78 -81.01 -60.88
N LEU A 246 17.97 -82.04 -60.65
CA LEU A 246 17.00 -82.09 -59.54
C LEU A 246 17.71 -81.95 -58.18
N ALA A 247 18.81 -82.67 -57.96
CA ALA A 247 19.58 -82.58 -56.71
C ALA A 247 20.17 -81.17 -56.48
N ARG A 248 20.66 -80.52 -57.55
CA ARG A 248 21.12 -79.11 -57.49
C ARG A 248 19.97 -78.16 -57.17
N SER A 249 18.81 -78.35 -57.79
CA SER A 249 17.61 -77.54 -57.54
C SER A 249 17.11 -77.68 -56.09
N VAL A 250 17.00 -78.91 -55.58
CA VAL A 250 16.60 -79.20 -54.19
C VAL A 250 17.56 -78.54 -53.19
N LYS A 251 18.87 -78.56 -53.47
CA LYS A 251 19.86 -77.85 -52.64
C LYS A 251 19.64 -76.33 -52.65
N GLY A 252 19.36 -75.74 -53.81
CA GLY A 252 19.06 -74.31 -53.94
C GLY A 252 17.77 -73.90 -53.19
N VAL A 253 16.72 -74.73 -53.25
CA VAL A 253 15.49 -74.49 -52.49
C VAL A 253 15.72 -74.62 -50.98
N ALA A 254 16.56 -75.56 -50.53
CA ALA A 254 16.93 -75.71 -49.12
C ALA A 254 17.66 -74.47 -48.57
N GLU A 255 18.59 -73.93 -49.35
CA GLU A 255 19.35 -72.73 -49.00
C GLU A 255 18.43 -71.51 -48.93
N ASN A 256 17.54 -71.33 -49.92
CA ASN A 256 16.52 -70.28 -49.90
C ASN A 256 15.57 -70.39 -48.69
N ALA A 257 15.15 -71.60 -48.31
CA ALA A 257 14.30 -71.81 -47.14
C ALA A 257 15.01 -71.40 -45.83
N ARG A 258 16.31 -71.71 -45.68
CA ARG A 258 17.12 -71.25 -44.54
C ARG A 258 17.26 -69.74 -44.49
N THR A 259 17.53 -69.11 -45.63
CA THR A 259 17.64 -67.65 -45.71
C THR A 259 16.33 -66.98 -45.32
N LEU A 260 15.20 -67.53 -45.77
CA LEU A 260 13.86 -67.05 -45.43
C LEU A 260 13.54 -67.21 -43.93
N GLU A 261 13.96 -68.32 -43.30
CA GLU A 261 13.82 -68.56 -41.86
C GLU A 261 14.60 -67.52 -41.04
N THR A 262 15.82 -67.20 -41.49
CA THR A 262 16.67 -66.17 -40.87
C THR A 262 16.07 -64.77 -41.01
N HIS A 263 15.52 -64.43 -42.19
CA HIS A 263 14.81 -63.17 -42.41
C HIS A 263 13.52 -63.07 -41.61
N SER A 264 12.76 -64.16 -41.47
CA SER A 264 11.54 -64.18 -40.64
C SER A 264 11.86 -63.95 -39.16
N ALA A 265 12.93 -64.55 -38.64
CA ALA A 265 13.39 -64.30 -37.27
C ALA A 265 13.84 -62.83 -37.06
N SER A 266 14.60 -62.27 -38.02
CA SER A 266 15.00 -60.86 -37.98
C SER A 266 13.79 -59.93 -38.04
N THR A 267 12.79 -60.24 -38.87
CA THR A 267 11.56 -59.46 -39.00
C THR A 267 10.77 -59.45 -37.69
N ALA A 268 10.70 -60.58 -36.97
CA ALA A 268 10.04 -60.64 -35.67
C ALA A 268 10.68 -59.70 -34.65
N SER A 269 12.02 -59.70 -34.57
CA SER A 269 12.76 -58.82 -33.66
C SER A 269 12.54 -57.34 -33.99
N SER A 270 12.59 -56.94 -35.27
CA SER A 270 12.34 -55.55 -35.66
C SER A 270 10.90 -55.13 -35.38
N VAL A 271 9.92 -56.04 -35.53
CA VAL A 271 8.52 -55.76 -35.23
C VAL A 271 8.29 -55.55 -33.73
N GLU A 272 8.99 -56.28 -32.85
CA GLU A 272 8.95 -56.05 -31.40
C GLU A 272 9.50 -54.67 -31.02
N GLU A 273 10.63 -54.26 -31.62
CA GLU A 273 11.23 -52.94 -31.40
C GLU A 273 10.30 -51.80 -31.86
N VAL A 274 9.68 -51.95 -33.05
CA VAL A 274 8.71 -50.98 -33.56
C VAL A 274 7.45 -50.94 -32.68
N ALA A 275 7.01 -52.07 -32.13
CA ALA A 275 5.87 -52.12 -31.20
C ALA A 275 6.16 -51.35 -29.91
N ALA A 276 7.35 -51.52 -29.32
CA ALA A 276 7.77 -50.75 -28.15
C ALA A 276 7.81 -49.24 -28.43
N SER A 277 8.35 -48.84 -29.59
CA SER A 277 8.33 -47.43 -30.02
C SER A 277 6.91 -46.89 -30.20
N VAL A 278 5.98 -47.68 -30.75
CA VAL A 278 4.58 -47.24 -30.92
C VAL A 278 3.89 -47.05 -29.57
N GLU A 279 4.14 -47.91 -28.59
CA GLU A 279 3.64 -47.74 -27.22
C GLU A 279 4.19 -46.47 -26.54
N GLU A 280 5.49 -46.20 -26.71
CA GLU A 280 6.13 -44.98 -26.18
C GLU A 280 5.56 -43.70 -26.82
N VAL A 281 5.37 -43.70 -28.15
CA VAL A 281 4.74 -42.57 -28.87
C VAL A 281 3.31 -42.37 -28.41
N ALA A 282 2.54 -43.45 -28.19
CA ALA A 282 1.17 -43.36 -27.70
C ALA A 282 1.12 -42.74 -26.30
N ALA A 283 1.96 -43.20 -25.36
CA ALA A 283 2.07 -42.65 -24.01
C ALA A 283 2.48 -41.16 -24.03
N THR A 284 3.41 -40.80 -24.92
CA THR A 284 3.86 -39.41 -25.09
C THR A 284 2.75 -38.53 -25.66
N ALA A 285 1.98 -39.02 -26.64
CA ALA A 285 0.85 -38.29 -27.22
C ALA A 285 -0.27 -38.04 -26.18
N GLU A 286 -0.49 -39.00 -25.28
CA GLU A 286 -1.46 -38.92 -24.18
C GLU A 286 -1.03 -37.88 -23.13
N LYS A 287 0.26 -37.90 -22.73
CA LYS A 287 0.87 -36.90 -21.86
C LYS A 287 0.83 -35.49 -22.47
N ASN A 288 1.12 -35.37 -23.76
CA ASN A 288 1.04 -34.10 -24.48
C ASN A 288 -0.39 -33.56 -24.50
N ALA A 289 -1.40 -34.41 -24.73
CA ALA A 289 -2.80 -33.99 -24.69
C ALA A 289 -3.20 -33.42 -23.32
N ALA A 290 -2.80 -34.08 -22.23
CA ALA A 290 -3.05 -33.59 -20.87
C ALA A 290 -2.36 -32.25 -20.60
N THR A 291 -1.11 -32.10 -21.05
CA THR A 291 -0.33 -30.85 -20.90
C THR A 291 -0.97 -29.70 -21.68
N VAL A 292 -1.48 -29.97 -22.88
CA VAL A 292 -2.18 -28.97 -23.70
C VAL A 292 -3.49 -28.52 -23.04
N GLU A 293 -4.23 -29.42 -22.39
CA GLU A 293 -5.42 -29.02 -21.62
C GLU A 293 -5.08 -28.13 -20.44
N ALA A 294 -4.05 -28.48 -19.66
CA ALA A 294 -3.59 -27.65 -18.55
C ALA A 294 -3.15 -26.26 -19.04
N ASN A 295 -2.38 -26.20 -20.13
CA ASN A 295 -1.95 -24.93 -20.73
C ASN A 295 -3.14 -24.07 -21.17
N ALA A 296 -4.16 -24.66 -21.79
CA ALA A 296 -5.34 -23.90 -22.22
C ALA A 296 -6.07 -23.23 -21.04
N ALA A 297 -6.21 -23.91 -19.90
CA ALA A 297 -6.81 -23.32 -18.71
C ALA A 297 -5.98 -22.13 -18.19
N THR A 298 -4.65 -22.25 -18.18
CA THR A 298 -3.76 -21.15 -17.78
C THR A 298 -3.82 -19.97 -18.75
N ILE A 299 -3.94 -20.23 -20.05
CA ILE A 299 -4.07 -19.20 -21.09
C ILE A 299 -5.38 -18.41 -20.92
N GLU A 300 -6.49 -19.08 -20.65
CA GLU A 300 -7.77 -18.41 -20.36
C GLU A 300 -7.71 -17.55 -19.10
N GLN A 301 -7.00 -18.01 -18.07
CA GLN A 301 -6.79 -17.23 -16.86
C GLN A 301 -5.91 -16.01 -17.14
N LEU A 302 -4.85 -16.16 -17.94
CA LEU A 302 -3.99 -15.07 -18.37
C LEU A 302 -4.76 -13.99 -19.13
N ALA A 303 -5.61 -14.39 -20.08
CA ALA A 303 -6.45 -13.46 -20.84
C ALA A 303 -7.40 -12.65 -19.92
N ARG A 304 -8.05 -13.31 -18.96
CA ARG A 304 -8.91 -12.65 -17.97
C ARG A 304 -8.13 -11.70 -17.06
N SER A 305 -6.94 -12.10 -16.64
CA SER A 305 -6.05 -11.27 -15.81
C SER A 305 -5.63 -10.02 -16.57
N ALA A 306 -5.17 -10.18 -17.82
CA ALA A 306 -4.78 -9.07 -18.68
C ALA A 306 -5.94 -8.07 -18.87
N GLN A 307 -7.16 -8.56 -19.11
CA GLN A 307 -8.35 -7.70 -19.25
C GLN A 307 -8.69 -6.94 -17.94
N THR A 308 -8.50 -7.59 -16.79
CA THR A 308 -8.70 -6.97 -15.47
C THR A 308 -7.66 -5.87 -15.22
N VAL A 309 -6.39 -6.13 -15.54
CA VAL A 309 -5.29 -5.16 -15.43
C VAL A 309 -5.54 -3.96 -16.34
N ALA A 310 -5.99 -4.16 -17.59
CA ALA A 310 -6.33 -3.08 -18.51
C ALA A 310 -7.40 -2.16 -17.92
N LYS A 311 -8.48 -2.73 -17.36
CA LYS A 311 -9.55 -1.97 -16.71
C LYS A 311 -9.08 -1.22 -15.45
N ALA A 312 -8.22 -1.85 -14.64
CA ALA A 312 -7.63 -1.20 -13.47
C ALA A 312 -6.77 0.01 -13.88
N SER A 313 -5.99 -0.12 -14.96
CA SER A 313 -5.19 0.98 -15.52
C SER A 313 -6.04 2.14 -16.05
N GLU A 314 -7.18 1.87 -16.67
CA GLU A 314 -8.15 2.91 -17.05
C GLU A 314 -8.68 3.68 -15.83
N GLN A 315 -9.01 2.95 -14.75
CA GLN A 315 -9.44 3.57 -13.49
C GLN A 315 -8.33 4.41 -12.86
N ILE A 316 -7.09 3.92 -12.82
CA ILE A 316 -5.93 4.68 -12.34
C ILE A 316 -5.79 5.99 -13.11
N ASN A 317 -5.92 5.96 -14.44
CA ASN A 317 -5.86 7.16 -15.27
C ASN A 317 -7.00 8.14 -14.97
N SER A 318 -8.23 7.65 -14.77
CA SER A 318 -9.35 8.49 -14.38
C SER A 318 -9.12 9.14 -13.01
N LEU A 319 -8.60 8.39 -12.03
CA LEU A 319 -8.27 8.93 -10.72
C LEU A 319 -7.14 9.97 -10.79
N ALA A 320 -6.11 9.71 -11.60
CA ALA A 320 -5.03 10.66 -11.82
C ALA A 320 -5.56 11.97 -12.43
N ALA A 321 -6.46 11.92 -13.40
CA ALA A 321 -7.12 13.12 -13.95
C ALA A 321 -7.91 13.91 -12.88
N GLY A 322 -8.63 13.19 -12.01
CA GLY A 322 -9.33 13.79 -10.87
C GLY A 322 -8.37 14.45 -9.88
N SER A 323 -7.27 13.77 -9.53
CA SER A 323 -6.23 14.26 -8.63
C SER A 323 -5.53 15.51 -9.19
N ALA A 324 -5.26 15.56 -10.50
CA ALA A 324 -4.68 16.73 -11.16
C ALA A 324 -5.62 17.95 -11.06
N THR A 325 -6.93 17.75 -11.23
CA THR A 325 -7.93 18.81 -11.08
C THR A 325 -8.01 19.32 -9.64
N ALA A 326 -8.05 18.41 -8.66
CA ALA A 326 -8.06 18.76 -7.24
C ALA A 326 -6.78 19.51 -6.83
N SER A 327 -5.62 19.11 -7.36
CA SER A 327 -4.35 19.79 -7.14
C SER A 327 -4.35 21.22 -7.71
N ALA A 328 -4.89 21.43 -8.91
CA ALA A 328 -5.03 22.78 -9.48
C ALA A 328 -5.96 23.67 -8.63
N GLN A 329 -7.04 23.12 -8.08
CA GLN A 329 -7.93 23.84 -7.16
C GLN A 329 -7.23 24.18 -5.84
N LEU A 330 -6.44 23.26 -5.29
CA LEU A 330 -5.62 23.49 -4.08
C LEU A 330 -4.59 24.59 -4.32
N GLU A 331 -3.91 24.60 -5.47
CA GLU A 331 -2.96 25.66 -5.80
C GLU A 331 -3.63 27.03 -5.85
N ALA A 332 -4.80 27.13 -6.52
CA ALA A 332 -5.56 28.37 -6.58
C ALA A 332 -6.04 28.84 -5.19
N SER A 333 -6.50 27.91 -4.35
CA SER A 333 -6.92 28.20 -2.97
C SER A 333 -5.76 28.69 -2.11
N THR A 334 -4.60 28.04 -2.21
CA THR A 334 -3.40 28.40 -1.44
C THR A 334 -2.88 29.78 -1.84
N ARG A 335 -2.91 30.12 -3.14
CA ARG A 335 -2.59 31.48 -3.61
C ARG A 335 -3.54 32.53 -3.05
N ARG A 336 -4.84 32.21 -2.92
CA ARG A 336 -5.83 33.10 -2.31
C ARG A 336 -5.55 33.29 -0.81
N VAL A 337 -5.18 32.24 -0.09
CA VAL A 337 -4.77 32.34 1.33
C VAL A 337 -3.54 33.24 1.46
N ALA A 338 -2.53 33.09 0.61
CA ALA A 338 -1.35 33.95 0.61
C ALA A 338 -1.71 35.43 0.39
N GLN A 339 -2.64 35.73 -0.53
CA GLN A 339 -3.15 37.09 -0.71
C GLN A 339 -3.87 37.62 0.55
N MET A 340 -4.74 36.80 1.16
CA MET A 340 -5.45 37.18 2.39
C MET A 340 -4.48 37.46 3.55
N MET A 341 -3.35 36.74 3.63
CA MET A 341 -2.32 37.00 4.63
C MET A 341 -1.64 38.34 4.42
N GLU A 342 -1.40 38.75 3.18
CA GLU A 342 -0.83 40.07 2.87
C GLU A 342 -1.83 41.20 3.21
N GLU A 343 -3.11 41.01 2.94
CA GLU A 343 -4.17 41.93 3.36
C GLU A 343 -4.31 42.01 4.89
N ALA A 344 -4.17 40.88 5.59
CA ALA A 344 -4.15 40.83 7.04
C ALA A 344 -2.94 41.56 7.63
N ARG A 345 -1.75 41.40 7.01
CA ARG A 345 -0.51 42.08 7.40
C ARG A 345 -0.68 43.61 7.34
N THR A 346 -1.15 44.12 6.20
CA THR A 346 -1.36 45.55 6.00
C THR A 346 -2.42 46.13 6.94
N THR A 347 -3.48 45.36 7.22
CA THR A 347 -4.51 45.75 8.20
C THR A 347 -3.95 45.80 9.63
N ALA A 348 -3.17 44.80 10.03
CA ALA A 348 -2.52 44.75 11.34
C ALA A 348 -1.57 45.94 11.53
N GLU A 349 -0.76 46.27 10.53
CA GLU A 349 0.14 47.45 10.55
C GLU A 349 -0.63 48.75 10.75
N ARG A 350 -1.75 48.92 10.06
CA ARG A 350 -2.63 50.09 10.20
C ARG A 350 -3.23 50.18 11.61
N VAL A 351 -3.78 49.08 12.14
CA VAL A 351 -4.33 49.03 13.51
C VAL A 351 -3.26 49.33 14.54
N GLY A 352 -2.06 48.75 14.40
CA GLY A 352 -0.93 49.02 15.29
C GLY A 352 -0.49 50.49 15.27
N SER A 353 -0.51 51.13 14.09
CA SER A 353 -0.24 52.57 13.98
C SER A 353 -1.30 53.42 14.70
N THR A 354 -2.59 53.14 14.48
CA THR A 354 -3.70 53.87 15.12
C THR A 354 -3.70 53.67 16.64
N ALA A 355 -3.42 52.46 17.13
CA ALA A 355 -3.34 52.19 18.56
C ALA A 355 -2.16 52.93 19.22
N ARG A 356 -1.01 53.03 18.56
CA ARG A 356 0.14 53.83 19.03
C ARG A 356 -0.21 55.32 19.13
N GLU A 357 -0.88 55.87 18.12
CA GLU A 357 -1.33 57.26 18.12
C GLU A 357 -2.39 57.53 19.21
N GLY A 358 -3.32 56.60 19.40
CA GLY A 358 -4.30 56.62 20.49
C GLY A 358 -3.61 56.62 21.85
N GLY A 359 -2.60 55.75 22.04
CA GLY A 359 -1.84 55.65 23.29
C GLY A 359 -1.12 56.95 23.62
N ALA A 360 -0.46 57.56 22.63
CA ALA A 360 0.19 58.87 22.80
C ALA A 360 -0.81 59.98 23.15
N THR A 361 -2.04 59.91 22.65
CA THR A 361 -3.10 60.88 22.98
C THR A 361 -3.63 60.68 24.41
N VAL A 362 -3.83 59.44 24.83
CA VAL A 362 -4.25 59.11 26.20
C VAL A 362 -3.17 59.51 27.21
N ALA A 363 -1.89 59.26 26.92
CA ALA A 363 -0.77 59.68 27.77
C ALA A 363 -0.74 61.22 27.97
N ARG A 364 -1.02 61.99 26.91
CA ARG A 364 -1.19 63.45 27.02
C ARG A 364 -2.38 63.84 27.90
N SER A 365 -3.48 63.10 27.86
CA SER A 365 -4.65 63.34 28.73
C SER A 365 -4.33 63.06 30.21
N ILE A 366 -3.61 61.97 30.53
CA ILE A 366 -3.15 61.68 31.90
C ILE A 366 -2.30 62.83 32.44
N ALA A 367 -1.33 63.30 31.65
CA ALA A 367 -0.51 64.47 32.01
C ALA A 367 -1.36 65.76 32.13
N GLY A 368 -2.41 65.89 31.31
CA GLY A 368 -3.40 66.97 31.40
C GLY A 368 -4.14 66.97 32.73
N PHE A 369 -4.67 65.83 33.16
CA PHE A 369 -5.34 65.69 34.46
C PHE A 369 -4.41 65.95 35.63
N GLY A 370 -3.14 65.52 35.55
CA GLY A 370 -2.12 65.86 36.55
C GLY A 370 -1.95 67.38 36.73
N ARG A 371 -1.86 68.13 35.63
CA ARG A 371 -1.79 69.61 35.67
C ARG A 371 -3.07 70.26 36.20
N ILE A 372 -4.25 69.71 35.85
CA ILE A 372 -5.53 70.19 36.38
C ILE A 372 -5.57 70.02 37.89
N ARG A 373 -5.19 68.84 38.38
CA ARG A 373 -5.10 68.52 39.81
C ARG A 373 -4.19 69.50 40.55
N GLU A 374 -2.98 69.73 40.04
CA GLU A 374 -2.04 70.70 40.63
C GLU A 374 -2.64 72.12 40.72
N SER A 375 -3.30 72.56 39.65
CA SER A 375 -3.95 73.88 39.60
C SER A 375 -5.10 74.01 40.62
N ILE A 376 -5.92 72.97 40.77
CA ILE A 376 -7.02 72.95 41.74
C ILE A 376 -6.49 72.90 43.18
N VAL A 377 -5.45 72.10 43.46
CA VAL A 377 -4.79 72.08 44.78
C VAL A 377 -4.21 73.46 45.13
N GLY A 378 -3.55 74.12 44.16
CA GLY A 378 -3.08 75.49 44.32
C GLY A 378 -4.20 76.48 44.65
N SER A 379 -5.32 76.38 43.92
CA SER A 379 -6.52 77.22 44.14
C SER A 379 -7.15 76.99 45.52
N ALA A 380 -7.26 75.73 45.96
CA ALA A 380 -7.73 75.38 47.30
C ALA A 380 -6.84 75.98 48.40
N GLY A 381 -5.52 76.01 48.19
CA GLY A 381 -4.58 76.67 49.08
C GLY A 381 -4.84 78.18 49.22
N VAL A 382 -5.09 78.86 48.10
CA VAL A 382 -5.46 80.30 48.09
C VAL A 382 -6.78 80.54 48.83
N MET A 383 -7.80 79.70 48.61
CA MET A 383 -9.09 79.80 49.30
C MET A 383 -8.96 79.59 50.81
N LYS A 384 -8.12 78.66 51.24
CA LYS A 384 -7.83 78.41 52.65
C LYS A 384 -7.17 79.64 53.31
N GLU A 385 -6.21 80.25 52.63
CA GLU A 385 -5.56 81.48 53.10
C GLU A 385 -6.54 82.68 53.13
N MET A 386 -7.43 82.79 52.13
CA MET A 386 -8.50 83.80 52.13
C MET A 386 -9.45 83.62 53.32
N GLY A 387 -9.84 82.38 53.63
CA GLY A 387 -10.67 82.06 54.79
C GLY A 387 -9.99 82.46 56.11
N ARG A 388 -8.69 82.19 56.24
CA ARG A 388 -7.88 82.59 57.41
C ARG A 388 -7.82 84.12 57.57
N ARG A 389 -7.57 84.85 56.48
CA ARG A 389 -7.57 86.33 56.49
C ARG A 389 -8.94 86.90 56.82
N ALA A 390 -10.02 86.29 56.35
CA ALA A 390 -11.37 86.71 56.69
C ALA A 390 -11.66 86.49 58.20
N GLU A 391 -11.18 85.41 58.79
CA GLU A 391 -11.23 85.18 60.25
C GLU A 391 -10.48 86.27 61.04
N GLU A 392 -9.24 86.59 60.65
CA GLU A 392 -8.47 87.69 61.27
C GLU A 392 -9.21 89.04 61.18
N ILE A 393 -9.80 89.35 60.03
CA ILE A 393 -10.61 90.57 59.87
C ILE A 393 -11.86 90.52 60.76
N GLY A 394 -12.49 89.35 60.89
CA GLY A 394 -13.64 89.15 61.78
C GLY A 394 -13.33 89.51 63.23
N ASP A 395 -12.18 89.07 63.75
CA ASP A 395 -11.71 89.37 65.11
C ASP A 395 -11.46 90.88 65.30
N ILE A 396 -10.87 91.54 64.29
CA ILE A 396 -10.67 92.99 64.30
C ILE A 396 -12.01 93.72 64.34
N VAL A 397 -12.97 93.32 63.50
CA VAL A 397 -14.30 93.94 63.44
C VAL A 397 -15.07 93.75 64.76
N GLN A 398 -14.95 92.58 65.40
CA GLN A 398 -15.50 92.35 66.73
C GLN A 398 -14.88 93.29 67.78
N THR A 399 -13.57 93.50 67.71
CA THR A 399 -12.84 94.44 68.58
C THR A 399 -13.31 95.88 68.37
N ILE A 400 -13.51 96.30 67.11
CA ILE A 400 -14.04 97.64 66.79
C ILE A 400 -15.45 97.80 67.33
N ASN A 401 -16.31 96.79 67.20
CA ASN A 401 -17.66 96.84 67.75
C ASN A 401 -17.65 96.98 69.28
N LEU A 402 -16.76 96.26 69.98
CA LEU A 402 -16.57 96.40 71.42
C LEU A 402 -16.08 97.81 71.81
N ILE A 403 -15.18 98.41 71.02
CA ILE A 403 -14.72 99.79 71.22
C ILE A 403 -15.88 100.77 71.00
N ALA A 404 -16.69 100.58 69.96
CA ALA A 404 -17.86 101.41 69.67
C ALA A 404 -18.87 101.34 70.83
N ASP A 405 -19.22 100.15 71.31
CA ASP A 405 -20.11 99.95 72.48
C ASP A 405 -19.55 100.64 73.73
N ARG A 406 -18.26 100.49 73.99
CA ARG A 406 -17.60 101.13 75.15
C ARG A 406 -17.55 102.65 75.00
N THR A 407 -17.36 103.16 73.79
CA THR A 407 -17.35 104.60 73.48
C THR A 407 -18.75 105.18 73.64
N ASN A 408 -19.78 104.46 73.21
CA ASN A 408 -21.19 104.82 73.40
C ASN A 408 -21.54 104.93 74.89
N LEU A 409 -21.12 103.95 75.71
CA LEU A 409 -21.30 103.99 77.16
C LEU A 409 -20.54 105.14 77.84
N LEU A 410 -19.29 105.40 77.42
CA LEU A 410 -18.50 106.53 77.93
C LEU A 410 -19.12 107.89 77.56
N SER A 411 -19.60 108.02 76.32
CA SER A 411 -20.29 109.21 75.85
C SER A 411 -21.61 109.42 76.59
N LEU A 412 -22.40 108.37 76.83
CA LEU A 412 -23.62 108.47 77.64
C LEU A 412 -23.32 108.97 79.05
N ASN A 413 -22.29 108.42 79.70
CA ASN A 413 -21.84 108.89 81.02
C ASN A 413 -21.41 110.37 80.97
N ALA A 414 -20.72 110.79 79.92
CA ALA A 414 -20.32 112.18 79.71
C ALA A 414 -21.53 113.11 79.45
N SER A 415 -22.54 112.67 78.68
CA SER A 415 -23.79 113.41 78.46
C SER A 415 -24.58 113.58 79.76
N ILE A 416 -24.64 112.53 80.60
CA ILE A 416 -25.28 112.58 81.92
C ILE A 416 -24.56 113.58 82.83
N GLU A 417 -23.23 113.53 82.90
CA GLU A 417 -22.46 114.42 83.77
C GLU A 417 -22.49 115.89 83.27
N ALA A 418 -22.52 116.09 81.95
CA ALA A 418 -22.71 117.40 81.33
C ALA A 418 -24.11 117.99 81.62
N ALA A 419 -25.16 117.17 81.61
CA ALA A 419 -26.51 117.59 82.04
C ALA A 419 -26.54 117.95 83.54
N ARG A 420 -25.74 117.26 84.36
CA ARG A 420 -25.58 117.50 85.81
C ARG A 420 -24.92 118.85 86.13
N ALA A 421 -24.01 119.31 85.28
CA ALA A 421 -23.31 120.59 85.42
C ALA A 421 -24.14 121.83 85.00
N GLY A 422 -25.39 121.66 84.55
CA GLY A 422 -26.29 122.77 84.22
C GLY A 422 -25.80 123.63 83.04
N GLU A 423 -25.95 124.96 83.14
CA GLU A 423 -25.57 125.91 82.06
C GLU A 423 -24.07 125.85 81.69
N HIS A 424 -23.18 125.47 82.63
CA HIS A 424 -21.75 125.33 82.36
C HIS A 424 -21.39 124.04 81.59
N GLY A 425 -22.30 123.05 81.54
CA GLY A 425 -22.10 121.75 80.87
C GLY A 425 -22.62 121.67 79.44
N ARG A 426 -23.33 122.71 78.95
CA ARG A 426 -24.00 122.71 77.63
C ARG A 426 -23.09 122.35 76.46
N GLY A 427 -21.87 122.90 76.42
CA GLY A 427 -20.90 122.60 75.36
C GLY A 427 -20.41 121.15 75.39
N PHE A 428 -20.25 120.58 76.59
CA PHE A 428 -19.85 119.18 76.78
C PHE A 428 -20.98 118.21 76.44
N ALA A 429 -22.24 118.57 76.71
CA ALA A 429 -23.40 117.74 76.37
C ALA A 429 -23.54 117.56 74.84
N VAL A 430 -23.31 118.62 74.06
CA VAL A 430 -23.34 118.55 72.58
C VAL A 430 -22.23 117.65 72.05
N VAL A 431 -21.00 117.78 72.59
CA VAL A 431 -19.86 116.93 72.19
C VAL A 431 -20.11 115.47 72.57
N ALA A 432 -20.65 115.21 73.76
CA ALA A 432 -20.95 113.86 74.21
C ALA A 432 -22.04 113.20 73.35
N GLU A 433 -23.11 113.91 72.97
CA GLU A 433 -24.13 113.40 72.04
C GLU A 433 -23.57 113.11 70.64
N GLU A 434 -22.66 113.95 70.13
CA GLU A 434 -22.00 113.71 68.83
C GLU A 434 -21.09 112.47 68.89
N ILE A 435 -20.36 112.25 69.98
CA ILE A 435 -19.57 111.02 70.20
C ILE A 435 -20.50 109.79 70.27
N ARG A 436 -21.68 109.92 70.88
CA ARG A 436 -22.70 108.87 70.95
C ARG A 436 -23.14 108.45 69.56
N ALA A 437 -23.55 109.44 68.75
CA ALA A 437 -24.00 109.23 67.38
C ALA A 437 -22.88 108.63 66.51
N LEU A 438 -21.62 109.03 66.73
CA LEU A 438 -20.47 108.47 66.02
C LEU A 438 -20.19 107.01 66.43
N ALA A 439 -20.35 106.69 67.72
CA ALA A 439 -20.21 105.32 68.23
C ALA A 439 -21.32 104.40 67.71
N ASP A 440 -22.58 104.85 67.69
CA ASP A 440 -23.70 104.07 67.11
C ASP A 440 -23.50 103.83 65.60
N ARG A 441 -23.02 104.84 64.85
CA ARG A 441 -22.64 104.66 63.43
C ARG A 441 -21.48 103.69 63.26
N ALA A 442 -20.48 103.72 64.13
CA ALA A 442 -19.35 102.80 64.10
C ALA A 442 -19.76 101.35 64.41
N ALA A 443 -20.68 101.15 65.36
CA ALA A 443 -21.26 99.84 65.66
C ALA A 443 -22.07 99.30 64.47
N ALA A 444 -22.94 100.14 63.88
CA ALA A 444 -23.71 99.77 62.68
C ALA A 444 -22.80 99.40 61.48
N ALA A 445 -21.78 100.22 61.20
CA ALA A 445 -20.81 99.94 60.14
C ALA A 445 -20.00 98.66 60.43
N SER A 446 -19.62 98.41 61.68
CA SER A 446 -18.92 97.18 62.08
C SER A 446 -19.81 95.95 61.90
N ALA A 447 -21.10 96.04 62.19
CA ALA A 447 -22.05 94.96 61.96
C ALA A 447 -22.20 94.62 60.47
N ASP A 448 -22.21 95.63 59.60
CA ASP A 448 -22.23 95.44 58.13
C ASP A 448 -20.94 94.78 57.62
N VAL A 449 -19.77 95.23 58.10
CA VAL A 449 -18.48 94.58 57.75
C VAL A 449 -18.45 93.14 58.27
N ALA A 450 -18.94 92.87 59.48
CA ALA A 450 -19.03 91.51 60.04
C ALA A 450 -19.94 90.60 59.19
N LYS A 451 -20.97 91.14 58.56
CA LYS A 451 -21.82 90.40 57.60
C LYS A 451 -21.04 90.05 56.32
N ILE A 452 -20.29 90.99 55.77
CA ILE A 452 -19.46 90.76 54.57
C ILE A 452 -18.37 89.71 54.85
N VAL A 453 -17.68 89.82 55.99
CA VAL A 453 -16.64 88.87 56.41
C VAL A 453 -17.20 87.46 56.56
N ARG A 454 -18.36 87.30 57.20
CA ARG A 454 -19.04 86.00 57.30
C ARG A 454 -19.40 85.46 55.91
N GLY A 455 -19.85 86.32 54.99
CA GLY A 455 -20.06 85.94 53.60
C GLY A 455 -18.78 85.39 52.93
N LEU A 456 -17.66 86.10 53.07
CA LEU A 456 -16.36 85.67 52.53
C LEU A 456 -15.87 84.35 53.13
N GLN A 457 -16.07 84.14 54.44
CA GLN A 457 -15.73 82.87 55.11
C GLN A 457 -16.54 81.70 54.55
N THR A 458 -17.85 81.90 54.36
CA THR A 458 -18.72 80.88 53.76
C THR A 458 -18.31 80.57 52.33
N THR A 459 -18.13 81.59 51.48
CA THR A 459 -17.68 81.40 50.09
C THR A 459 -16.31 80.73 50.00
N ALA A 460 -15.37 81.05 50.89
CA ALA A 460 -14.06 80.39 50.95
C ALA A 460 -14.18 78.88 51.28
N ARG A 461 -15.07 78.51 52.20
CA ARG A 461 -15.33 77.11 52.56
C ARG A 461 -16.02 76.34 51.43
N GLU A 462 -17.00 76.96 50.77
CA GLU A 462 -17.66 76.40 49.60
C GLU A 462 -16.67 76.18 48.45
N ALA A 463 -15.82 77.17 48.16
CA ALA A 463 -14.78 77.06 47.13
C ALA A 463 -13.72 75.99 47.46
N ALA A 464 -13.35 75.83 48.73
CA ALA A 464 -12.45 74.76 49.18
C ALA A 464 -13.09 73.36 49.00
N THR A 465 -14.38 73.24 49.28
CA THR A 465 -15.14 71.98 49.08
C THR A 465 -15.23 71.62 47.60
N ALA A 466 -15.64 72.58 46.75
CA ALA A 466 -15.69 72.40 45.30
C ALA A 466 -14.31 72.08 44.70
N SER A 467 -13.23 72.64 45.26
CA SER A 467 -11.87 72.29 44.86
C SER A 467 -11.51 70.84 45.25
N GLY A 468 -11.96 70.36 46.42
CA GLY A 468 -11.80 68.96 46.81
C GLY A 468 -12.49 67.99 45.85
N GLU A 469 -13.72 68.32 45.44
CA GLU A 469 -14.45 67.57 44.41
C GLU A 469 -13.74 67.61 43.05
N GLY A 470 -13.20 68.77 42.67
CA GLY A 470 -12.42 68.93 41.43
C GLY A 470 -11.14 68.09 41.40
N VAL A 471 -10.42 67.98 42.52
CA VAL A 471 -9.27 67.06 42.64
C VAL A 471 -9.71 65.62 42.43
N ARG A 472 -10.81 65.20 43.07
CA ARG A 472 -11.33 63.84 42.93
C ARG A 472 -11.73 63.53 41.49
N ALA A 473 -12.41 64.46 40.81
CA ALA A 473 -12.78 64.32 39.40
C ALA A 473 -11.55 64.24 38.47
N ALA A 474 -10.49 64.99 38.76
CA ALA A 474 -9.24 64.91 38.00
C ALA A 474 -8.51 63.57 38.23
N ASP A 475 -8.48 63.07 39.46
CA ASP A 475 -7.90 61.76 39.80
C ASP A 475 -8.70 60.61 39.14
N GLU A 476 -10.03 60.66 39.18
CA GLU A 476 -10.92 59.71 38.48
C GLU A 476 -10.70 59.75 36.95
N GLY A 477 -10.58 60.95 36.36
CA GLY A 477 -10.29 61.13 34.93
C GLY A 477 -8.92 60.58 34.52
N ALA A 478 -7.90 60.78 35.37
CA ALA A 478 -6.57 60.22 35.15
C ALA A 478 -6.57 58.69 35.24
N ALA A 479 -7.31 58.12 36.20
CA ALA A 479 -7.44 56.67 36.35
C ALA A 479 -8.11 56.04 35.11
N LEU A 480 -9.24 56.60 34.65
CA LEU A 480 -9.93 56.12 33.44
C LEU A 480 -9.06 56.22 32.18
N ALA A 481 -8.28 57.30 32.05
CA ALA A 481 -7.31 57.42 30.96
C ALA A 481 -6.20 56.36 31.08
N GLY A 482 -5.70 56.07 32.29
CA GLY A 482 -4.76 54.98 32.53
C GLY A 482 -5.31 53.60 32.16
N ASP A 483 -6.61 53.36 32.36
CA ASP A 483 -7.27 52.12 31.95
C ASP A 483 -7.32 51.99 30.42
N ALA A 484 -7.62 53.09 29.72
CA ALA A 484 -7.59 53.14 28.25
C ALA A 484 -6.17 52.91 27.69
N GLU A 485 -5.12 53.42 28.35
CA GLU A 485 -3.73 53.17 27.97
C GLU A 485 -3.38 51.67 28.06
N ARG A 486 -3.79 50.99 29.14
CA ARG A 486 -3.58 49.54 29.29
C ARG A 486 -4.36 48.72 28.25
N ALA A 487 -5.57 49.15 27.91
CA ALA A 487 -6.35 48.52 26.83
C ALA A 487 -5.65 48.66 25.46
N LEU A 488 -5.10 49.85 25.15
CA LEU A 488 -4.34 50.08 23.91
C LEU A 488 -3.03 49.29 23.87
N ALA A 489 -2.33 49.16 25.00
CA ALA A 489 -1.14 48.30 25.09
C ALA A 489 -1.47 46.83 24.81
N THR A 490 -2.62 46.36 25.28
CA THR A 490 -3.12 44.99 25.00
C THR A 490 -3.44 44.82 23.52
N ILE A 491 -4.05 45.82 22.87
CA ILE A 491 -4.29 45.82 21.42
C ILE A 491 -2.97 45.75 20.64
N LEU A 492 -1.96 46.52 21.04
CA LEU A 492 -0.65 46.51 20.38
C LEU A 492 0.02 45.14 20.47
N LYS A 493 -0.01 44.50 21.63
CA LYS A 493 0.48 43.12 21.79
C LYS A 493 -0.27 42.15 20.87
N GLY A 494 -1.61 42.24 20.82
CA GLY A 494 -2.42 41.41 19.93
C GLY A 494 -2.11 41.61 18.43
N VAL A 495 -1.73 42.83 18.03
CA VAL A 495 -1.26 43.12 16.67
C VAL A 495 0.09 42.48 16.37
N GLU A 496 1.02 42.47 17.34
CA GLU A 496 2.32 41.79 17.20
C GLU A 496 2.16 40.27 17.05
N ASP A 497 1.31 39.67 17.91
CA ASP A 497 0.98 38.25 17.85
C ASP A 497 0.33 37.89 16.49
N LEU A 498 -0.62 38.72 16.03
CA LEU A 498 -1.22 38.57 14.69
C LEU A 498 -0.17 38.63 13.58
N GLY A 499 0.78 39.57 13.67
CA GLY A 499 1.87 39.68 12.71
C GLY A 499 2.77 38.43 12.67
N SER A 500 2.98 37.77 13.80
CA SER A 500 3.69 36.49 13.85
C SER A 500 2.91 35.38 13.15
N ASN A 501 1.61 35.26 13.46
CA ASN A 501 0.74 34.24 12.85
C ASN A 501 0.64 34.40 11.33
N VAL A 502 0.53 35.64 10.84
CA VAL A 502 0.50 35.94 9.41
C VAL A 502 1.77 35.46 8.70
N ARG A 503 2.95 35.64 9.30
CA ARG A 503 4.22 35.14 8.74
C ARG A 503 4.27 33.61 8.71
N GLU A 504 3.79 32.95 9.75
CA GLU A 504 3.76 31.49 9.82
C GLU A 504 2.82 30.89 8.76
N VAL A 505 1.61 31.44 8.61
CA VAL A 505 0.65 31.00 7.58
C VAL A 505 1.18 31.27 6.18
N SER A 506 1.88 32.39 5.97
CA SER A 506 2.51 32.71 4.68
C SER A 506 3.60 31.69 4.31
N ARG A 507 4.44 31.30 5.28
CA ARG A 507 5.44 30.24 5.09
C ARG A 507 4.78 28.90 4.77
N ALA A 508 3.80 28.49 5.57
CA ALA A 508 3.06 27.24 5.34
C ALA A 508 2.38 27.22 3.96
N SER A 509 1.80 28.35 3.53
CA SER A 509 1.19 28.48 2.21
C SER A 509 2.23 28.32 1.09
N SER A 510 3.45 28.86 1.25
CA SER A 510 4.53 28.68 0.27
C SER A 510 4.98 27.23 0.17
N GLU A 511 5.15 26.54 1.30
CA GLU A 511 5.48 25.11 1.36
C GLU A 511 4.36 24.26 0.71
N GLN A 512 3.09 24.62 0.94
CA GLN A 512 1.94 23.95 0.35
C GLN A 512 1.87 24.12 -1.18
N VAL A 513 2.25 25.27 -1.74
CA VAL A 513 2.38 25.44 -3.20
C VAL A 513 3.44 24.50 -3.77
N GLN A 514 4.60 24.39 -3.13
CA GLN A 514 5.67 23.48 -3.59
C GLN A 514 5.23 22.01 -3.52
N ALA A 515 4.59 21.60 -2.43
CA ALA A 515 4.04 20.26 -2.28
C ALA A 515 2.97 19.95 -3.34
N THR A 516 2.11 20.91 -3.65
CA THR A 516 1.07 20.77 -4.68
C THR A 516 1.69 20.61 -6.08
N GLN A 517 2.77 21.35 -6.40
CA GLN A 517 3.49 21.17 -7.66
C GLN A 517 4.13 19.78 -7.78
N ALA A 518 4.73 19.28 -6.70
CA ALA A 518 5.27 17.91 -6.66
C ALA A 518 4.15 16.87 -6.86
N LEU A 519 2.97 17.08 -6.27
CA LEU A 519 1.80 16.23 -6.44
C LEU A 519 1.31 16.22 -7.89
N VAL A 520 1.28 17.37 -8.57
CA VAL A 520 0.92 17.45 -10.00
C VAL A 520 1.90 16.63 -10.86
N GLN A 521 3.21 16.75 -10.61
CA GLN A 521 4.21 15.97 -11.33
C GLN A 521 4.11 14.46 -11.06
N GLY A 522 3.89 14.07 -9.79
CA GLY A 522 3.68 12.68 -9.42
C GLY A 522 2.44 12.08 -10.08
N THR A 523 1.34 12.84 -10.11
CA THR A 523 0.09 12.44 -10.76
C THR A 523 0.26 12.26 -12.27
N ALA A 524 1.03 13.14 -12.92
CA ALA A 524 1.35 13.00 -14.35
C ALA A 524 2.14 11.70 -14.64
N LYS A 525 3.14 11.37 -13.81
CA LYS A 525 3.90 10.11 -13.94
C LYS A 525 3.02 8.88 -13.73
N VAL A 526 2.13 8.90 -12.72
CA VAL A 526 1.17 7.80 -12.48
C VAL A 526 0.26 7.60 -13.69
N SER A 527 -0.21 8.69 -14.31
CA SER A 527 -1.03 8.60 -15.51
C SER A 527 -0.26 7.99 -16.70
N GLU A 528 0.98 8.43 -16.91
CA GLU A 528 1.84 7.86 -17.95
C GLU A 528 2.07 6.35 -17.74
N GLN A 529 2.40 5.94 -16.51
CA GLN A 529 2.59 4.54 -16.14
C GLN A 529 1.30 3.72 -16.30
N GLY A 530 0.15 4.24 -15.86
CA GLY A 530 -1.15 3.59 -16.06
C GLY A 530 -1.44 3.38 -17.54
N ARG A 531 -1.10 4.35 -18.41
CA ARG A 531 -1.23 4.22 -19.85
C ARG A 531 -0.32 3.12 -20.43
N ALA A 532 0.93 3.05 -20.00
CA ALA A 532 1.87 2.00 -20.42
C ALA A 532 1.38 0.61 -20.00
N ILE A 533 0.92 0.45 -18.75
CA ILE A 533 0.37 -0.82 -18.25
C ILE A 533 -0.87 -1.23 -19.06
N ALA A 534 -1.75 -0.29 -19.42
CA ALA A 534 -2.91 -0.59 -20.25
C ALA A 534 -2.52 -1.15 -21.63
N ILE A 535 -1.48 -0.57 -22.25
CA ILE A 535 -0.95 -1.07 -23.53
C ILE A 535 -0.38 -2.49 -23.38
N SER A 536 0.48 -2.71 -22.38
CA SER A 536 1.05 -4.04 -22.14
C SER A 536 -0.01 -5.10 -21.79
N ALA A 537 -1.06 -4.72 -21.07
CA ALA A 537 -2.18 -5.60 -20.79
C ALA A 537 -2.96 -5.97 -22.06
N ALA A 538 -3.14 -5.02 -22.98
CA ALA A 538 -3.76 -5.31 -24.28
C ALA A 538 -2.91 -6.27 -25.13
N GLU A 539 -1.59 -6.08 -25.14
CA GLU A 539 -0.64 -6.99 -25.82
C GLU A 539 -0.66 -8.39 -25.20
N GLN A 540 -0.69 -8.51 -23.87
CA GLN A 540 -0.83 -9.79 -23.17
C GLN A 540 -2.14 -10.50 -23.51
N ALA A 541 -3.25 -9.76 -23.62
CA ALA A 541 -4.53 -10.34 -24.02
C ALA A 541 -4.47 -10.89 -25.46
N GLN A 542 -3.83 -10.18 -26.38
CA GLN A 542 -3.59 -10.68 -27.74
C GLN A 542 -2.69 -11.92 -27.76
N ALA A 543 -1.60 -11.91 -27.00
CA ALA A 543 -0.69 -13.06 -26.89
C ALA A 543 -1.40 -14.30 -26.32
N ALA A 544 -2.23 -14.13 -25.29
CA ALA A 544 -3.04 -15.21 -24.75
C ALA A 544 -4.02 -15.77 -25.80
N GLN A 545 -4.63 -14.91 -26.62
CA GLN A 545 -5.50 -15.35 -27.70
C GLN A 545 -4.76 -16.16 -28.79
N ALA A 546 -3.54 -15.75 -29.15
CA ALA A 546 -2.69 -16.50 -30.07
C ALA A 546 -2.26 -17.87 -29.49
N LEU A 547 -1.91 -17.90 -28.21
CA LEU A 547 -1.59 -19.16 -27.50
C LEU A 547 -2.81 -20.08 -27.43
N ALA A 548 -4.01 -19.55 -27.24
CA ALA A 548 -5.24 -20.35 -27.24
C ALA A 548 -5.49 -21.02 -28.60
N GLN A 549 -5.23 -20.31 -29.69
CA GLN A 549 -5.30 -20.86 -31.05
C GLN A 549 -4.24 -21.97 -31.25
N GLY A 550 -2.99 -21.72 -30.87
CA GLY A 550 -1.92 -22.73 -30.94
C GLY A 550 -2.21 -23.97 -30.09
N GLY A 551 -2.79 -23.79 -28.90
CA GLY A 551 -3.23 -24.90 -28.05
C GLY A 551 -4.36 -25.72 -28.70
N ALA A 552 -5.31 -25.08 -29.39
CA ALA A 552 -6.36 -25.79 -30.12
C ALA A 552 -5.80 -26.64 -31.27
N GLU A 553 -4.80 -26.14 -31.99
CA GLU A 553 -4.12 -26.86 -33.06
C GLU A 553 -3.30 -28.04 -32.51
N MET A 554 -2.61 -27.84 -31.39
CA MET A 554 -1.86 -28.90 -30.70
C MET A 554 -2.79 -30.02 -30.19
N ARG A 555 -3.98 -29.69 -29.67
CA ARG A 555 -5.00 -30.69 -29.31
C ARG A 555 -5.39 -31.54 -30.52
N ARG A 556 -5.62 -30.89 -31.67
CA ARG A 556 -5.98 -31.58 -32.91
C ARG A 556 -4.86 -32.54 -33.33
N MET A 557 -3.62 -32.08 -33.27
CA MET A 557 -2.45 -32.86 -33.63
C MET A 557 -2.27 -34.07 -32.69
N SER A 558 -2.38 -33.89 -31.36
CA SER A 558 -2.30 -35.00 -30.39
C SER A 558 -3.36 -36.07 -30.65
N ARG A 559 -4.61 -35.67 -30.97
CA ARG A 559 -5.66 -36.64 -31.34
C ARG A 559 -5.32 -37.42 -32.61
N GLN A 560 -4.79 -36.73 -33.62
CA GLN A 560 -4.37 -37.39 -34.87
C GLN A 560 -3.22 -38.36 -34.61
N THR A 561 -2.23 -38.01 -33.77
CA THR A 561 -1.14 -38.90 -33.40
C THR A 561 -1.65 -40.14 -32.66
N MET A 562 -2.58 -39.99 -31.70
CA MET A 562 -3.19 -41.13 -31.00
C MET A 562 -3.96 -42.06 -31.94
N GLN A 563 -4.67 -41.49 -32.92
CA GLN A 563 -5.37 -42.29 -33.92
C GLN A 563 -4.39 -43.05 -34.82
N ALA A 564 -3.34 -42.38 -35.32
CA ALA A 564 -2.32 -42.98 -36.17
C ALA A 564 -1.54 -44.09 -35.44
N THR A 565 -1.16 -43.89 -34.18
CA THR A 565 -0.50 -44.92 -33.36
C THR A 565 -1.41 -46.12 -33.10
N SER A 566 -2.71 -45.91 -32.87
CA SER A 566 -3.70 -47.00 -32.76
C SER A 566 -3.81 -47.83 -34.04
N GLU A 567 -3.79 -47.17 -35.21
CA GLU A 567 -3.78 -47.82 -36.52
C GLU A 567 -2.46 -48.58 -36.76
N GLN A 568 -1.31 -48.00 -36.42
CA GLN A 568 0.00 -48.67 -36.48
C GLN A 568 0.07 -49.91 -35.58
N ALA A 569 -0.46 -49.83 -34.36
CA ALA A 569 -0.52 -50.97 -33.44
C ALA A 569 -1.42 -52.11 -33.95
N ARG A 570 -2.44 -51.81 -34.77
CA ARG A 570 -3.22 -52.84 -35.49
C ARG A 570 -2.39 -53.45 -36.63
N ALA A 571 -1.76 -52.62 -37.45
CA ALA A 571 -0.95 -53.08 -38.58
C ALA A 571 0.21 -53.99 -38.11
N LEU A 572 0.90 -53.63 -37.02
CA LEU A 572 1.95 -54.45 -36.43
C LEU A 572 1.45 -55.83 -36.02
N ARG A 573 0.26 -55.94 -35.42
CA ARG A 573 -0.35 -57.23 -35.06
C ARG A 573 -0.62 -58.11 -36.27
N ASP A 574 -1.01 -57.51 -37.39
CA ASP A 574 -1.21 -58.25 -38.65
C ASP A 574 0.13 -58.69 -39.26
N VAL A 575 1.18 -57.88 -39.16
CA VAL A 575 2.56 -58.25 -39.57
C VAL A 575 3.08 -59.40 -38.71
N VAL A 576 2.91 -59.36 -37.38
CA VAL A 576 3.29 -60.48 -36.49
C VAL A 576 2.58 -61.77 -36.91
N ARG A 577 1.25 -61.69 -37.16
CA ARG A 577 0.46 -62.86 -37.58
C ARG A 577 0.96 -63.42 -38.91
N SER A 578 1.20 -62.54 -39.90
CA SER A 578 1.69 -62.93 -41.24
C SER A 578 3.09 -63.54 -41.17
N ASN A 579 3.99 -62.96 -40.38
CA ASN A 579 5.35 -63.49 -40.19
C ASN A 579 5.33 -64.86 -39.48
N GLY A 580 4.42 -65.08 -38.53
CA GLY A 580 4.21 -66.39 -37.92
C GLY A 580 3.73 -67.46 -38.92
N GLN A 581 2.81 -67.09 -39.83
CA GLN A 581 2.38 -67.98 -40.91
C GLN A 581 3.51 -68.28 -41.90
N LEU A 582 4.35 -67.28 -42.21
CA LEU A 582 5.51 -67.44 -43.07
C LEU A 582 6.54 -68.41 -42.46
N ALA A 583 6.81 -68.30 -41.15
CA ALA A 583 7.69 -69.21 -40.44
C ALA A 583 7.17 -70.66 -40.50
N GLU A 584 5.86 -70.87 -40.26
CA GLU A 584 5.23 -72.20 -40.35
C GLU A 584 5.30 -72.78 -41.77
N ALA A 585 5.05 -71.96 -42.79
CA ALA A 585 5.16 -72.35 -44.20
C ALA A 585 6.60 -72.72 -44.58
N THR A 586 7.58 -71.94 -44.11
CA THR A 586 9.01 -72.17 -44.36
C THR A 586 9.47 -73.48 -43.72
N GLN A 587 8.98 -73.79 -42.52
CA GLN A 587 9.26 -75.06 -41.82
C GLN A 587 8.69 -76.27 -42.59
N LYS A 588 7.48 -76.13 -43.17
CA LYS A 588 6.88 -77.17 -44.04
C LYS A 588 7.69 -77.37 -45.32
N VAL A 589 8.13 -76.29 -45.98
CA VAL A 589 8.99 -76.36 -47.17
C VAL A 589 10.31 -77.03 -46.85
N SER A 590 10.96 -76.66 -45.73
CA SER A 590 12.22 -77.27 -45.28
C SER A 590 12.08 -78.79 -45.10
N ARG A 591 10.96 -79.25 -44.51
CA ARG A 591 10.65 -80.68 -44.37
C ARG A 591 10.46 -81.38 -45.71
N ALA A 592 9.70 -80.79 -46.62
CA ALA A 592 9.45 -81.34 -47.96
C ALA A 592 10.74 -81.42 -48.81
N VAL A 593 11.60 -80.41 -48.70
CA VAL A 593 12.91 -80.38 -49.37
C VAL A 593 13.83 -81.48 -48.83
N GLN A 594 13.79 -81.76 -47.52
CA GLN A 594 14.53 -82.87 -46.93
C GLN A 594 14.07 -84.23 -47.46
N GLU A 595 12.75 -84.41 -47.61
CA GLU A 595 12.16 -85.63 -48.21
C GLU A 595 12.53 -85.77 -49.70
N GLN A 596 12.49 -84.69 -50.47
CA GLN A 596 12.91 -84.67 -51.88
C GLN A 596 14.40 -84.93 -52.05
N ALA A 597 15.25 -84.46 -51.13
CA ALA A 597 16.68 -84.74 -51.15
C ALA A 597 16.98 -86.23 -50.97
N VAL A 598 16.24 -86.92 -50.10
CA VAL A 598 16.33 -88.38 -49.92
C VAL A 598 15.86 -89.10 -51.20
N ALA A 599 14.72 -88.69 -51.78
CA ALA A 599 14.20 -89.28 -53.01
C ALA A 599 15.14 -89.08 -54.22
N ALA A 600 15.78 -87.90 -54.33
CA ALA A 600 16.77 -87.61 -55.36
C ALA A 600 18.02 -88.49 -55.22
N ALA A 601 18.47 -88.76 -53.99
CA ALA A 601 19.59 -89.66 -53.71
C ALA A 601 19.26 -91.13 -54.07
N ASP A 602 18.03 -91.57 -53.80
CA ASP A 602 17.57 -92.91 -54.19
C ASP A 602 17.45 -93.06 -55.72
N LEU A 603 16.95 -92.03 -56.42
CA LEU A 603 16.92 -91.98 -57.89
C LEU A 603 18.34 -92.03 -58.49
N ALA A 604 19.29 -91.32 -57.91
CA ALA A 604 20.70 -91.34 -58.34
C ALA A 604 21.34 -92.73 -58.17
N LYS A 605 20.97 -93.45 -57.11
CA LYS A 605 21.38 -94.84 -56.89
C LYS A 605 20.75 -95.79 -57.92
N GLY A 606 19.47 -95.59 -58.25
CA GLY A 606 18.75 -96.37 -59.27
C GLY A 606 19.30 -96.18 -60.68
N THR A 607 19.63 -94.95 -61.09
CA THR A 607 20.25 -94.67 -62.40
C THR A 607 21.66 -95.27 -62.49
N SER A 608 22.44 -95.26 -61.40
CA SER A 608 23.74 -95.95 -61.34
C SER A 608 23.63 -97.48 -61.52
N GLN A 609 22.56 -98.11 -61.01
CA GLN A 609 22.32 -99.54 -61.20
C GLN A 609 21.89 -99.86 -62.63
N MET A 610 21.08 -99.00 -63.27
CA MET A 610 20.73 -99.15 -64.69
C MET A 610 21.95 -99.02 -65.61
N ARG A 611 22.89 -98.10 -65.31
CA ARG A 611 24.16 -97.99 -66.06
C ARG A 611 24.95 -99.31 -66.06
N GLN A 612 25.01 -100.01 -64.92
CA GLN A 612 25.69 -101.31 -64.81
C GLN A 612 24.98 -102.42 -65.59
N LEU A 613 23.65 -102.45 -65.60
CA LEU A 613 22.85 -103.41 -66.36
C LEU A 613 23.00 -103.24 -67.88
N VAL A 614 23.01 -102.00 -68.38
CA VAL A 614 23.19 -101.71 -69.81
C VAL A 614 24.59 -102.10 -70.30
N GLN A 615 25.63 -101.90 -69.49
CA GLN A 615 26.99 -102.38 -69.80
C GLN A 615 27.08 -103.91 -69.87
N GLY A 616 26.24 -104.64 -69.12
CA GLY A 616 26.13 -106.10 -69.20
C GLY A 616 25.50 -106.62 -70.50
N VAL A 617 24.51 -105.91 -71.06
CA VAL A 617 23.84 -106.27 -72.33
C VAL A 617 24.78 -106.08 -73.53
N SER A 618 25.64 -105.05 -73.50
CA SER A 618 26.61 -104.78 -74.58
C SER A 618 27.74 -105.83 -74.65
N GLY A 619 27.99 -106.59 -73.57
CA GLY A 619 28.99 -107.68 -73.52
C GLY A 619 28.51 -109.00 -74.14
N VAL A 620 27.19 -109.24 -74.18
CA VAL A 620 26.60 -110.48 -74.71
C VAL A 620 26.40 -110.43 -76.23
N VAL A 621 26.24 -109.23 -76.82
CA VAL A 621 26.08 -109.05 -78.28
C VAL A 621 27.41 -109.18 -79.05
N SER A 622 28.56 -109.00 -78.39
CA SER A 622 29.89 -109.11 -79.01
C SER A 622 30.39 -110.54 -79.22
N THR A 623 29.78 -111.54 -78.57
CA THR A 623 30.28 -112.93 -78.56
C THR A 623 29.58 -113.86 -79.55
N GLN A 624 28.47 -113.44 -80.17
CA GLN A 624 27.68 -114.27 -81.10
C GLN A 624 27.91 -113.96 -82.60
N SER A 625 28.89 -113.11 -82.93
CA SER A 625 29.18 -112.66 -84.31
C SER A 625 30.40 -113.35 -84.95
N ARG A 626 30.88 -114.49 -84.43
CA ARG A 626 32.17 -115.08 -84.81
C ARG A 626 32.16 -116.34 -85.67
N ASP A 627 31.01 -116.92 -86.02
CA ASP A 627 30.93 -118.08 -86.91
C ASP A 627 29.96 -117.82 -88.08
N VAL A 628 30.52 -117.65 -89.29
CA VAL A 628 30.04 -118.06 -90.63
C VAL A 628 30.75 -117.18 -91.67
N ALA A 629 31.84 -117.72 -92.25
CA ALA A 629 32.58 -117.17 -93.37
C ALA A 629 33.02 -118.31 -94.31
N GLY A 630 32.91 -118.14 -95.63
CA GLY A 630 33.36 -119.12 -96.63
C GLY A 630 32.58 -119.09 -97.95
N VAL A 631 32.68 -118.03 -98.76
CA VAL A 631 33.53 -117.89 -99.98
C VAL A 631 32.88 -118.43 -101.26
N GLY A 632 32.89 -117.61 -102.31
CA GLY A 632 32.43 -117.97 -103.66
C GLY A 632 32.52 -116.80 -104.64
N THR A 633 33.66 -116.14 -104.61
CA THR A 633 34.06 -114.91 -105.26
C THR A 633 34.28 -114.99 -106.77
N LEU A 634 34.00 -113.85 -107.43
CA LEU A 634 34.67 -113.28 -108.63
C LEU A 634 34.36 -114.00 -109.95
N VAL A 635 33.94 -113.31 -110.99
CA VAL A 635 34.64 -112.21 -111.67
C VAL A 635 33.54 -111.29 -112.21
N GLN A 636 33.43 -110.08 -111.66
CA GLN A 636 34.13 -108.88 -112.16
C GLN A 636 33.56 -108.45 -113.52
N GLU A 637 33.36 -107.18 -113.81
CA GLU A 637 33.64 -105.92 -113.13
C GLU A 637 33.06 -104.86 -114.07
N ALA A 638 33.07 -103.61 -113.63
CA ALA A 638 32.58 -102.44 -114.37
C ALA A 638 31.04 -102.40 -114.40
N ALA A 639 30.36 -101.67 -113.53
CA ALA A 639 30.74 -100.40 -112.94
C ALA A 639 30.07 -100.32 -111.56
N ALA A 640 30.84 -100.36 -110.47
CA ALA A 640 31.60 -99.21 -109.98
C ALA A 640 30.64 -98.03 -109.76
N SER A 641 30.40 -97.62 -108.52
CA SER A 641 31.24 -96.61 -107.85
C SER A 641 30.41 -95.46 -107.25
N THR A 642 29.07 -95.45 -107.33
CA THR A 642 28.31 -94.18 -107.14
C THR A 642 27.42 -94.08 -105.89
N GLN A 643 27.32 -95.10 -105.02
CA GLN A 643 26.34 -95.07 -103.90
C GLN A 643 26.95 -94.91 -102.48
N ARG A 644 28.20 -94.44 -102.33
CA ARG A 644 28.84 -94.27 -101.00
C ARG A 644 29.07 -92.82 -100.56
N THR A 645 28.63 -91.83 -101.33
CA THR A 645 28.83 -90.40 -101.02
C THR A 645 27.54 -89.63 -100.67
N LEU A 646 26.38 -90.28 -100.59
CA LEU A 646 25.08 -89.60 -100.45
C LEU A 646 24.44 -89.59 -99.04
N VAL A 647 25.03 -90.22 -98.01
CA VAL A 647 24.42 -90.22 -96.64
C VAL A 647 25.12 -89.25 -95.66
N GLY A 648 26.38 -88.88 -95.88
CA GLY A 648 27.09 -87.94 -94.99
C GLY A 648 26.70 -86.46 -95.12
N LEU A 649 25.95 -86.08 -96.16
CA LEU A 649 25.60 -84.68 -96.44
C LEU A 649 24.29 -84.20 -95.79
N ALA A 650 23.47 -85.10 -95.23
CA ALA A 650 22.23 -84.72 -94.55
C ALA A 650 22.43 -84.32 -93.08
N GLU A 651 23.44 -84.88 -92.39
CA GLU A 651 23.66 -84.63 -90.96
C GLU A 651 24.37 -83.29 -90.66
N GLN A 652 25.14 -82.73 -91.60
CA GLN A 652 25.82 -81.44 -91.42
C GLN A 652 24.91 -80.21 -91.59
N ALA A 653 23.74 -80.34 -92.24
CA ALA A 653 22.81 -79.23 -92.44
C ALA A 653 21.96 -78.90 -91.20
N THR A 654 21.70 -79.88 -90.34
CA THR A 654 20.87 -79.72 -89.13
C THR A 654 21.64 -79.08 -87.98
N ALA A 655 22.94 -79.38 -87.83
CA ALA A 655 23.82 -78.78 -86.81
C ALA A 655 24.03 -77.26 -87.00
N ALA A 656 23.98 -76.76 -88.24
CA ALA A 656 24.10 -75.32 -88.53
C ALA A 656 22.86 -74.50 -88.13
N GLN A 657 21.67 -75.13 -88.07
CA GLN A 657 20.43 -74.46 -87.65
C GLN A 657 20.32 -74.31 -86.12
N GLU A 658 20.92 -75.19 -85.33
CA GLU A 658 20.93 -75.10 -83.86
C GLU A 658 21.85 -73.98 -83.33
N VAL A 659 23.01 -73.77 -83.97
CA VAL A 659 23.93 -72.67 -83.63
C VAL A 659 23.26 -71.30 -83.85
N THR A 660 22.46 -71.18 -84.91
CA THR A 660 21.71 -69.95 -85.22
C THR A 660 20.64 -69.66 -84.15
N ARG A 661 19.98 -70.70 -83.63
CA ARG A 661 18.94 -70.57 -82.58
C ARG A 661 19.53 -70.22 -81.21
N ALA A 662 20.70 -70.77 -80.85
CA ALA A 662 21.41 -70.43 -79.62
C ALA A 662 21.92 -68.97 -79.61
N MET A 663 22.37 -68.47 -80.76
CA MET A 663 22.79 -67.06 -80.90
C MET A 663 21.61 -66.08 -80.74
N GLU A 664 20.40 -66.44 -81.20
CA GLU A 664 19.17 -65.65 -81.00
C GLU A 664 18.77 -65.52 -79.51
N GLU A 665 18.97 -66.59 -78.72
CA GLU A 665 18.67 -66.61 -77.28
C GLU A 665 19.69 -65.79 -76.48
N THR A 666 20.97 -65.90 -76.83
CA THR A 666 22.06 -65.08 -76.26
C THR A 666 21.85 -63.59 -76.55
N ARG A 667 21.34 -63.24 -77.75
CA ARG A 667 20.97 -61.88 -78.15
C ARG A 667 19.88 -61.28 -77.25
N LYS A 668 18.87 -62.08 -76.88
CA LYS A 668 17.80 -61.64 -75.96
C LYS A 668 18.32 -61.39 -74.54
N GLN A 669 19.24 -62.22 -74.06
CA GLN A 669 19.84 -62.08 -72.72
C GLN A 669 20.69 -60.81 -72.59
N VAL A 670 21.53 -60.50 -73.59
CA VAL A 670 22.32 -59.25 -73.63
C VAL A 670 21.42 -58.01 -73.67
N ALA A 671 20.31 -58.06 -74.43
CA ALA A 671 19.34 -56.97 -74.49
C ALA A 671 18.59 -56.76 -73.15
N GLN A 672 18.32 -57.83 -72.39
CA GLN A 672 17.68 -57.74 -71.08
C GLN A 672 18.63 -57.17 -70.02
N SER A 673 19.91 -57.57 -70.02
CA SER A 673 20.94 -57.01 -69.14
C SER A 673 21.14 -55.51 -69.35
N ALA A 674 21.18 -55.05 -70.60
CA ALA A 674 21.32 -53.63 -70.94
C ALA A 674 20.15 -52.76 -70.41
N ARG A 675 18.92 -53.29 -70.41
CA ARG A 675 17.74 -52.61 -69.84
C ARG A 675 17.82 -52.53 -68.31
N GLY A 676 18.24 -53.60 -67.63
CA GLY A 676 18.45 -53.59 -66.18
C GLY A 676 19.53 -52.58 -65.75
N MET A 677 20.63 -52.47 -66.50
CA MET A 677 21.70 -51.50 -66.22
C MET A 677 21.23 -50.04 -66.39
N THR A 678 20.34 -49.76 -67.34
CA THR A 678 19.80 -48.40 -67.54
C THR A 678 18.82 -48.01 -66.43
N GLU A 679 18.03 -48.94 -65.92
CA GLU A 679 17.18 -48.70 -64.73
C GLU A 679 18.03 -48.49 -63.47
N GLN A 680 19.10 -49.27 -63.29
CA GLN A 680 20.00 -49.14 -62.14
C GLN A 680 20.77 -47.81 -62.14
N ALA A 681 21.21 -47.33 -63.31
CA ALA A 681 21.81 -45.99 -63.45
C ALA A 681 20.80 -44.87 -63.12
N ARG A 682 19.52 -45.05 -63.45
CA ARG A 682 18.46 -44.08 -63.14
C ARG A 682 18.15 -44.03 -61.63
N ALA A 683 18.12 -45.18 -60.98
CA ALA A 683 17.96 -45.29 -59.52
C ALA A 683 19.14 -44.66 -58.77
N LEU A 684 20.38 -44.89 -59.22
CA LEU A 684 21.57 -44.25 -58.64
C LEU A 684 21.52 -42.72 -58.72
N LYS A 685 21.06 -42.16 -59.85
CA LYS A 685 20.91 -40.71 -60.02
C LYS A 685 19.82 -40.11 -59.11
N GLN A 686 18.73 -40.84 -58.87
CA GLN A 686 17.71 -40.44 -57.89
C GLN A 686 18.26 -40.47 -56.45
N SER A 687 19.02 -41.51 -56.11
CA SER A 687 19.68 -41.66 -54.81
C SER A 687 20.74 -40.56 -54.56
N GLU A 688 21.52 -40.19 -55.58
CA GLU A 688 22.48 -39.08 -55.51
C GLU A 688 21.77 -37.74 -55.22
N THR A 689 20.63 -37.50 -55.86
CA THR A 689 19.83 -36.29 -55.64
C THR A 689 19.27 -36.26 -54.21
N ALA A 690 18.81 -37.40 -53.71
CA ALA A 690 18.33 -37.54 -52.34
C ALA A 690 19.44 -37.29 -51.31
N SER A 691 20.64 -37.88 -51.46
CA SER A 691 21.78 -37.64 -50.56
C SER A 691 22.23 -36.18 -50.54
N ARG A 692 22.25 -35.48 -51.69
CA ARG A 692 22.51 -34.03 -51.73
C ARG A 692 21.45 -33.22 -50.97
N GLN A 693 20.20 -33.66 -51.04
CA GLN A 693 19.10 -33.00 -50.35
C GLN A 693 19.18 -33.22 -48.83
N VAL A 694 19.56 -34.42 -48.38
CA VAL A 694 19.84 -34.72 -46.96
C VAL A 694 21.01 -33.90 -46.44
N ALA A 695 22.13 -33.80 -47.17
CA ALA A 695 23.27 -32.95 -46.78
C ALA A 695 22.88 -31.47 -46.63
N LYS A 696 22.07 -30.94 -47.55
CA LYS A 696 21.58 -29.56 -47.49
C LYS A 696 20.63 -29.34 -46.30
N LEU A 697 19.79 -30.32 -45.99
CA LEU A 697 18.89 -30.28 -44.84
C LEU A 697 19.68 -30.34 -43.53
N ALA A 698 20.67 -31.23 -43.42
CA ALA A 698 21.58 -31.33 -42.28
C ALA A 698 22.33 -30.02 -42.01
N ALA A 699 22.85 -29.35 -43.05
CA ALA A 699 23.47 -28.03 -42.93
C ALA A 699 22.49 -26.91 -42.50
N SER A 700 21.20 -27.03 -42.84
CA SER A 700 20.17 -26.10 -42.36
C SER A 700 19.80 -26.35 -40.89
N VAL A 701 19.73 -27.61 -40.47
CA VAL A 701 19.49 -28.01 -39.08
C VAL A 701 20.66 -27.57 -38.19
N THR A 702 21.90 -27.70 -38.65
CA THR A 702 23.11 -27.25 -37.93
C THR A 702 23.07 -25.74 -37.67
N ARG A 703 22.77 -24.93 -38.70
CA ARG A 703 22.60 -23.47 -38.53
C ARG A 703 21.46 -23.10 -37.59
N ALA A 704 20.32 -23.76 -37.72
CA ALA A 704 19.18 -23.53 -36.83
C ALA A 704 19.50 -23.90 -35.37
N ALA A 705 20.24 -25.00 -35.14
CA ALA A 705 20.70 -25.41 -33.82
C ALA A 705 21.68 -24.39 -33.22
N GLU A 706 22.56 -23.81 -34.03
CA GLU A 706 23.48 -22.76 -33.59
C GLU A 706 22.75 -21.46 -33.18
N GLU A 707 21.76 -21.04 -33.96
CA GLU A 707 20.89 -19.90 -33.63
C GLU A 707 20.08 -20.15 -32.36
N GLN A 708 19.48 -21.35 -32.22
CA GLN A 708 18.78 -21.75 -31.00
C GLN A 708 19.72 -21.80 -29.78
N SER A 709 20.96 -22.29 -29.93
CA SER A 709 21.94 -22.31 -28.85
C SER A 709 22.29 -20.88 -28.38
N LYS A 710 22.39 -19.90 -29.29
CA LYS A 710 22.59 -18.49 -28.93
C LYS A 710 21.38 -17.93 -28.18
N ALA A 711 20.16 -18.19 -28.67
CA ALA A 711 18.94 -17.74 -28.01
C ALA A 711 18.80 -18.33 -26.59
N LEU A 712 19.05 -19.63 -26.42
CA LEU A 712 19.04 -20.30 -25.12
C LEU A 712 20.07 -19.70 -24.15
N SER A 713 21.26 -19.35 -24.64
CA SER A 713 22.28 -18.68 -23.80
C SER A 713 21.84 -17.29 -23.31
N GLY A 714 21.05 -16.56 -24.11
CA GLY A 714 20.42 -15.31 -23.72
C GLY A 714 19.36 -15.52 -22.64
N LEU A 715 18.48 -16.51 -22.82
CA LEU A 715 17.44 -16.86 -21.86
C LEU A 715 18.00 -17.32 -20.51
N VAL A 716 19.12 -18.06 -20.50
CA VAL A 716 19.81 -18.46 -19.25
C VAL A 716 20.30 -17.22 -18.49
N ARG A 717 20.86 -16.22 -19.19
CA ARG A 717 21.28 -14.95 -18.56
C ARG A 717 20.11 -14.17 -18.00
N GLU A 718 18.99 -14.10 -18.73
CA GLU A 718 17.77 -13.44 -18.24
C GLU A 718 17.19 -14.16 -17.02
N ALA A 719 17.19 -15.51 -17.00
CA ALA A 719 16.77 -16.29 -15.84
C ALA A 719 17.66 -16.02 -14.61
N ASP A 720 18.98 -15.91 -14.79
CA ASP A 720 19.92 -15.54 -13.73
C ASP A 720 19.70 -14.10 -13.22
N GLU A 721 19.33 -13.17 -14.11
CA GLU A 721 19.01 -11.80 -13.72
C GLU A 721 17.70 -11.72 -12.92
N VAL A 722 16.66 -12.42 -13.36
CA VAL A 722 15.39 -12.57 -12.61
C VAL A 722 15.66 -13.18 -11.23
N ARG A 723 16.49 -14.23 -11.17
CA ARG A 723 16.91 -14.86 -9.90
C ARG A 723 17.60 -13.86 -8.98
N ARG A 724 18.52 -13.04 -9.50
CA ARG A 724 19.24 -12.03 -8.73
C ARG A 724 18.28 -10.98 -8.16
N VAL A 725 17.39 -10.45 -8.99
CA VAL A 725 16.39 -9.45 -8.60
C VAL A 725 15.43 -10.02 -7.56
N ALA A 726 14.95 -11.26 -7.75
CA ALA A 726 14.07 -11.93 -6.78
C ALA A 726 14.74 -12.11 -5.41
N ARG A 727 16.03 -12.50 -5.36
CA ARG A 727 16.79 -12.59 -4.11
C ARG A 727 17.04 -11.24 -3.46
N GLN A 728 17.35 -10.20 -4.23
CA GLN A 728 17.50 -8.84 -3.70
C GLN A 728 16.17 -8.31 -3.13
N THR A 729 15.07 -8.58 -3.83
CA THR A 729 13.72 -8.20 -3.39
C THR A 729 13.37 -8.92 -2.08
N SER A 730 13.65 -10.22 -1.97
CA SER A 730 13.45 -10.96 -0.72
C SER A 730 14.22 -10.36 0.46
N ARG A 731 15.49 -9.96 0.26
CA ARG A 731 16.29 -9.33 1.32
C ARG A 731 15.76 -7.95 1.73
N ALA A 732 15.37 -7.12 0.76
CA ALA A 732 14.77 -5.83 1.06
C ALA A 732 13.43 -5.96 1.84
N LEU A 733 12.66 -7.00 1.53
CA LEU A 733 11.41 -7.30 2.26
C LEU A 733 11.69 -7.81 3.68
N ASP A 734 12.81 -8.51 3.93
CA ASP A 734 13.23 -8.88 5.30
C ASP A 734 13.53 -7.62 6.13
N GLU A 735 14.28 -6.66 5.57
CA GLU A 735 14.56 -5.37 6.23
C GLU A 735 13.28 -4.58 6.50
N GLN A 736 12.34 -4.55 5.54
CA GLN A 736 11.03 -3.92 5.74
C GLN A 736 10.19 -4.61 6.82
N THR A 737 10.22 -5.94 6.89
CA THR A 737 9.51 -6.71 7.93
C THR A 737 10.02 -6.35 9.32
N GLU A 738 11.34 -6.21 9.48
CA GLU A 738 11.96 -5.82 10.74
C GLU A 738 11.59 -4.37 11.13
N ALA A 739 11.63 -3.44 10.16
CA ALA A 739 11.23 -2.05 10.37
C ALA A 739 9.74 -1.90 10.73
N LEU A 740 8.85 -2.65 10.06
CA LEU A 740 7.42 -2.68 10.36
C LEU A 740 7.18 -3.25 11.77
N GLY A 741 7.88 -4.32 12.15
CA GLY A 741 7.82 -4.87 13.50
C GLY A 741 8.22 -3.85 14.57
N ALA A 742 9.28 -3.08 14.33
CA ALA A 742 9.73 -2.01 15.23
C ALA A 742 8.69 -0.88 15.35
N LEU A 743 8.06 -0.49 14.23
CA LEU A 743 6.99 0.52 14.21
C LEU A 743 5.74 0.04 14.94
N THR A 744 5.30 -1.20 14.74
CA THR A 744 4.17 -1.79 15.47
C THR A 744 4.44 -1.80 16.98
N ALA A 745 5.65 -2.19 17.39
CA ALA A 745 6.05 -2.16 18.79
C ALA A 745 6.07 -0.73 19.36
N SER A 746 6.47 0.26 18.55
CA SER A 746 6.45 1.68 18.93
C SER A 746 5.03 2.21 19.09
N ALA A 747 4.13 1.92 18.15
CA ALA A 747 2.72 2.29 18.22
C ALA A 747 2.04 1.69 19.47
N SER A 748 2.33 0.43 19.78
CA SER A 748 1.82 -0.23 20.99
C SER A 748 2.35 0.39 22.29
N ARG A 749 3.64 0.77 22.33
CA ARG A 749 4.20 1.53 23.46
C ARG A 749 3.56 2.91 23.60
N GLN A 750 3.30 3.61 22.49
CA GLN A 750 2.64 4.90 22.50
C GLN A 750 1.20 4.80 23.00
N ALA A 751 0.43 3.80 22.53
CA ALA A 751 -0.91 3.50 23.04
C ALA A 751 -0.89 3.27 24.56
N THR A 752 0.05 2.47 25.06
CA THR A 752 0.21 2.20 26.50
C THR A 752 0.56 3.47 27.28
N GLY A 753 1.48 4.30 26.76
CA GLY A 753 1.89 5.55 27.40
C GLY A 753 0.75 6.58 27.49
N VAL A 754 0.00 6.76 26.39
CA VAL A 754 -1.15 7.68 26.37
C VAL A 754 -2.30 7.15 27.21
N ALA A 755 -2.49 5.83 27.32
CA ALA A 755 -3.51 5.24 28.19
C ALA A 755 -3.25 5.56 29.67
N VAL A 756 -1.98 5.62 30.10
CA VAL A 756 -1.61 6.07 31.45
C VAL A 756 -2.01 7.53 31.66
N VAL A 757 -1.76 8.40 30.69
CA VAL A 757 -2.17 9.82 30.74
C VAL A 757 -3.70 9.93 30.82
N ALA A 758 -4.44 9.17 30.01
CA ALA A 758 -5.90 9.16 30.04
C ALA A 758 -6.45 8.75 31.42
N ARG A 759 -5.85 7.72 32.06
CA ARG A 759 -6.22 7.29 33.41
C ARG A 759 -5.90 8.38 34.45
N ALA A 760 -4.71 8.97 34.40
CA ALA A 760 -4.31 10.04 35.32
C ALA A 760 -5.21 11.29 35.20
N SER A 761 -5.59 11.68 33.97
CA SER A 761 -6.53 12.79 33.73
C SER A 761 -7.93 12.48 34.25
N ALA A 762 -8.41 11.23 34.12
CA ALA A 762 -9.68 10.81 34.67
C ALA A 762 -9.69 10.86 36.22
N GLU A 763 -8.61 10.41 36.86
CA GLU A 763 -8.42 10.53 38.31
C GLU A 763 -8.37 11.99 38.77
N ALA A 764 -7.61 12.84 38.06
CA ALA A 764 -7.54 14.27 38.34
C ALA A 764 -8.91 14.97 38.19
N THR A 765 -9.71 14.58 37.19
CA THR A 765 -11.08 15.07 37.00
C THR A 765 -11.95 14.75 38.22
N ALA A 766 -11.88 13.51 38.73
CA ALA A 766 -12.65 13.10 39.91
C ALA A 766 -12.24 13.90 41.17
N VAL A 767 -10.95 14.15 41.36
CA VAL A 767 -10.45 14.98 42.48
C VAL A 767 -10.96 16.42 42.37
N MET A 768 -10.90 17.02 41.18
CA MET A 768 -11.35 18.40 40.96
C MET A 768 -12.87 18.55 41.08
N GLU A 769 -13.66 17.55 40.68
CA GLU A 769 -15.10 17.53 40.94
C GLU A 769 -15.41 17.46 42.44
N GLY A 770 -14.59 16.74 43.22
CA GLY A 770 -14.66 16.77 44.68
C GLY A 770 -14.33 18.15 45.25
N LEU A 771 -13.30 18.81 44.73
CA LEU A 771 -12.92 20.17 45.14
C LEU A 771 -14.03 21.18 44.81
N ALA A 772 -14.65 21.08 43.63
CA ALA A 772 -15.78 21.94 43.24
C ALA A 772 -16.96 21.83 44.21
N LYS A 773 -17.29 20.61 44.66
CA LYS A 773 -18.32 20.39 45.68
C LYS A 773 -17.96 21.05 47.02
N ASN A 774 -16.71 20.92 47.45
CA ASN A 774 -16.24 21.53 48.70
C ASN A 774 -16.27 23.06 48.63
N VAL A 775 -15.88 23.64 47.49
CA VAL A 775 -15.93 25.10 47.26
C VAL A 775 -17.38 25.61 47.30
N GLU A 776 -18.33 24.88 46.71
CA GLU A 776 -19.75 25.24 46.79
C GLU A 776 -20.29 25.14 48.22
N GLU A 777 -19.87 24.14 49.01
CA GLU A 777 -20.25 24.04 50.42
C GLU A 777 -19.69 25.21 51.25
N ILE A 778 -18.43 25.61 51.02
CA ILE A 778 -17.82 26.78 51.66
C ILE A 778 -18.57 28.05 51.28
N ARG A 779 -18.98 28.19 50.01
CA ARG A 779 -19.76 29.33 49.52
C ARG A 779 -21.11 29.45 50.23
N LEU A 780 -21.83 28.33 50.37
CA LEU A 780 -23.11 28.28 51.09
C LEU A 780 -22.92 28.66 52.56
N ARG A 781 -21.90 28.12 53.24
CA ARG A 781 -21.59 28.48 54.62
C ARG A 781 -21.23 29.95 54.78
N ALA A 782 -20.41 30.51 53.88
CA ALA A 782 -20.05 31.92 53.93
C ALA A 782 -21.30 32.81 53.82
N ARG A 783 -22.24 32.47 52.93
CA ARG A 783 -23.52 33.17 52.77
C ARG A 783 -24.39 33.11 54.04
N ASP A 784 -24.47 31.94 54.67
CA ASP A 784 -25.21 31.76 55.93
C ASP A 784 -24.60 32.60 57.06
N ILE A 785 -23.26 32.60 57.18
CA ILE A 785 -22.55 33.41 58.18
C ILE A 785 -22.76 34.90 57.89
N THR A 786 -22.63 35.38 56.64
CA THR A 786 -22.92 36.78 56.28
C THR A 786 -24.32 37.20 56.72
N THR A 787 -25.32 36.33 56.48
CA THR A 787 -26.72 36.60 56.85
C THR A 787 -26.90 36.67 58.37
N ALA A 788 -26.30 35.74 59.12
CA ALA A 788 -26.34 35.72 60.58
C ALA A 788 -25.63 36.95 61.18
N THR A 789 -24.46 37.33 60.65
CA THR A 789 -23.68 38.49 61.11
C THR A 789 -24.43 39.80 60.85
N ALA A 790 -25.13 39.91 59.72
CA ALA A 790 -25.97 41.06 59.40
C ALA A 790 -27.18 41.18 60.36
N GLN A 791 -27.81 40.06 60.71
CA GLN A 791 -28.89 40.04 61.70
C GLN A 791 -28.38 40.44 63.09
N GLN A 792 -27.21 39.95 63.50
CA GLN A 792 -26.57 40.31 64.76
C GLN A 792 -26.20 41.80 64.81
N ALA A 793 -25.62 42.35 63.75
CA ALA A 793 -25.28 43.77 63.66
C ALA A 793 -26.54 44.66 63.82
N ARG A 794 -27.64 44.32 63.15
CA ARG A 794 -28.92 45.03 63.25
C ARG A 794 -29.53 44.94 64.65
N ALA A 795 -29.51 43.76 65.26
CA ALA A 795 -30.03 43.56 66.62
C ALA A 795 -29.22 44.36 67.65
N THR A 796 -27.89 44.38 67.51
CA THR A 796 -26.98 45.12 68.40
C THR A 796 -27.16 46.63 68.26
N ALA A 797 -27.31 47.14 67.02
CA ALA A 797 -27.59 48.56 66.77
C ALA A 797 -28.97 48.99 67.31
N THR A 798 -29.98 48.13 67.19
CA THR A 798 -31.32 48.38 67.74
C THR A 798 -31.26 48.46 69.26
N THR A 799 -30.58 47.49 69.90
CA THR A 799 -30.38 47.47 71.35
C THR A 799 -29.61 48.71 71.83
N ALA A 800 -28.56 49.12 71.11
CA ALA A 800 -27.81 50.34 71.43
C ALA A 800 -28.69 51.60 71.35
N THR A 801 -29.57 51.67 70.36
CA THR A 801 -30.54 52.78 70.19
C THR A 801 -31.56 52.81 71.33
N GLU A 802 -32.11 51.66 71.72
CA GLU A 802 -33.03 51.54 72.85
C GLU A 802 -32.36 51.94 74.17
N VAL A 803 -31.13 51.50 74.41
CA VAL A 803 -30.34 51.87 75.59
C VAL A 803 -30.03 53.36 75.60
N GLN A 804 -29.78 53.97 74.43
CA GLN A 804 -29.56 55.41 74.29
C GLN A 804 -30.85 56.21 74.56
N GLU A 805 -32.01 55.69 74.18
CA GLU A 805 -33.31 56.27 74.53
C GLU A 805 -33.55 56.21 76.05
N VAL A 806 -33.23 55.08 76.69
CA VAL A 806 -33.27 54.92 78.14
C VAL A 806 -32.33 55.91 78.83
N ALA A 807 -31.10 56.08 78.34
CA ALA A 807 -30.16 57.08 78.84
C ALA A 807 -30.74 58.51 78.71
N GLY A 808 -31.38 58.85 77.59
CA GLY A 808 -32.05 60.13 77.39
C GLY A 808 -33.22 60.38 78.35
N ARG A 809 -34.02 59.33 78.64
CA ARG A 809 -35.09 59.38 79.65
C ARG A 809 -34.53 59.52 81.07
N LEU A 810 -33.42 58.84 81.39
CA LEU A 810 -32.73 58.99 82.68
C LEU A 810 -32.16 60.40 82.85
N ALA A 811 -31.54 60.98 81.82
CA ALA A 811 -31.08 62.37 81.83
C ALA A 811 -32.21 63.39 82.05
N HIS A 812 -33.40 63.10 81.54
CA HIS A 812 -34.60 63.89 81.82
C HIS A 812 -35.06 63.74 83.28
N LEU A 813 -35.05 62.52 83.82
CA LEU A 813 -35.31 62.23 85.23
C LEU A 813 -34.31 62.94 86.16
N THR A 814 -33.01 62.88 85.85
CA THR A 814 -31.95 63.60 86.58
C THR A 814 -32.23 65.10 86.65
N ARG A 815 -32.67 65.71 85.53
CA ARG A 815 -33.05 67.14 85.49
C ARG A 815 -34.29 67.45 86.33
N LEU A 816 -35.34 66.61 86.25
CA LEU A 816 -36.55 66.76 87.06
C LEU A 816 -36.27 66.61 88.56
N GLN A 817 -35.47 65.60 88.94
CA GLN A 817 -35.08 65.37 90.33
C GLN A 817 -34.14 66.47 90.84
N GLY A 818 -33.27 67.01 89.99
CA GLY A 818 -32.49 68.22 90.28
C GLY A 818 -33.38 69.43 90.57
N ALA A 819 -34.42 69.65 89.76
CA ALA A 819 -35.40 70.72 89.98
C ALA A 819 -36.25 70.51 91.25
N GLN A 820 -36.58 69.26 91.59
CA GLN A 820 -37.24 68.91 92.85
C GLN A 820 -36.33 69.12 94.06
N SER A 821 -35.05 68.74 93.97
CA SER A 821 -34.03 69.02 95.00
C SER A 821 -33.88 70.52 95.23
N GLU A 822 -33.82 71.32 94.16
CA GLU A 822 -33.76 72.78 94.24
C GLU A 822 -35.04 73.37 94.85
N SER A 823 -36.21 72.81 94.52
CA SER A 823 -37.50 73.20 95.11
C SER A 823 -37.60 72.84 96.59
N LEU A 824 -37.08 71.68 97.00
CA LEU A 824 -36.97 71.28 98.42
C LEU A 824 -35.95 72.15 99.17
N ALA A 825 -34.84 72.54 98.53
CA ALA A 825 -33.89 73.50 99.08
C ALA A 825 -34.51 74.90 99.26
N ARG A 826 -35.39 75.32 98.33
CA ARG A 826 -36.18 76.55 98.47
C ARG A 826 -37.28 76.42 99.53
N LEU A 827 -37.93 75.26 99.66
CA LEU A 827 -38.90 74.98 100.73
C LEU A 827 -38.23 75.04 102.11
N ARG A 828 -37.03 74.46 102.22
CA ARG A 828 -36.14 74.59 103.39
C ARG A 828 -35.81 76.07 103.67
N GLY A 829 -35.50 76.84 102.63
CA GLY A 829 -35.27 78.28 102.73
C GLY A 829 -36.53 79.09 103.14
N ALA A 830 -37.72 78.65 102.73
CA ALA A 830 -38.99 79.33 103.03
C ALA A 830 -39.56 78.99 104.41
N LEU A 831 -39.30 77.78 104.95
CA LEU A 831 -39.60 77.40 106.33
C LEU A 831 -38.69 78.10 107.35
N GLY A 832 -37.67 78.84 106.89
CA GLY A 832 -36.84 79.73 107.70
C GLY A 832 -36.87 81.18 107.19
N GLY A 833 -37.81 82.00 107.66
CA GLY A 833 -37.68 83.47 107.54
C GLY A 833 -37.15 84.04 108.85
N ALA A 834 -36.12 84.88 108.94
CA ALA A 834 -35.17 85.40 107.96
C ALA A 834 -33.93 85.90 108.75
N LYS A 835 -32.72 85.57 108.28
CA LYS A 835 -31.54 86.46 108.34
C LYS A 835 -30.44 85.94 107.40
N ASP A 836 -30.13 86.82 106.45
CA ASP A 836 -28.86 87.05 105.76
C ASP A 836 -28.36 86.04 104.69
N ASN A 837 -28.72 86.43 103.46
CA ASN A 837 -27.94 86.36 102.20
C ASN A 837 -26.71 87.32 102.30
N PRO A 838 -25.77 87.42 101.32
CA PRO A 838 -25.35 86.52 100.23
C PRO A 838 -23.80 86.36 100.13
N GLU A 839 -23.38 85.71 99.02
CA GLU A 839 -22.09 85.81 98.30
C GLU A 839 -21.14 84.61 98.42
N VAL A 840 -21.13 83.70 97.44
CA VAL A 840 -20.54 83.77 96.08
C VAL A 840 -19.02 83.62 96.11
N ALA A 841 -18.52 82.49 95.58
CA ALA A 841 -17.38 82.47 94.65
C ALA A 841 -17.07 81.03 94.16
N ALA A 842 -17.37 80.80 92.88
CA ALA A 842 -16.48 80.26 91.84
C ALA A 842 -15.42 79.19 92.18
N ALA A 843 -15.50 78.05 91.48
CA ALA A 843 -14.39 77.56 90.65
C ALA A 843 -14.86 76.47 89.67
N SER A 844 -14.60 76.70 88.38
CA SER A 844 -14.76 75.78 87.25
C SER A 844 -13.51 74.87 87.09
N PRO A 845 -13.28 74.14 85.97
CA PRO A 845 -13.14 72.70 85.96
C PRO A 845 -11.72 72.24 85.57
N ARG A 846 -11.37 70.94 85.73
CA ARG A 846 -10.46 70.21 84.80
C ARG A 846 -10.22 68.73 85.17
N GLU A 847 -10.46 67.90 84.15
CA GLU A 847 -9.57 66.86 83.61
C GLU A 847 -9.24 65.54 84.35
N GLN A 848 -9.58 64.45 83.64
CA GLN A 848 -8.70 63.33 83.18
C GLN A 848 -8.97 61.89 83.66
N ARG A 849 -9.29 61.05 82.66
CA ARG A 849 -8.89 59.63 82.41
C ARG A 849 -9.54 58.54 83.29
N ALA A 850 -10.00 57.40 82.77
CA ALA A 850 -9.76 56.71 81.49
C ALA A 850 -11.03 56.03 80.95
#